data_AF-A0A7V1I308-F1
#
_entry.id   AF-A0A7V1I308-F1
#
_cell.length_a   1.000
_cell.length_b   1.000
_cell.length_c   1.000
_cell.angle_alpha   90.00
_cell.angle_beta   90.00
_cell.angle_gamma   90.00
#
_symmetry.space_group_name_H-M   'P 1'
#
loop_
_entity.id
_entity.type
_entity.pdbx_description
1 polymer ?
#
loop_
_entity_poly.entity_id
_entity_poly.type
_entity_poly.pdbx_seq_one_letter_code
_entity_poly.pdbx_strand_id
1 'polypeptide(L)'
;MNILLVNPSAVPGLAYPDRDSMRPVSLLFLSSYLLRKGYRSKILDLSTAPNPQGALCSLLGAEDPSPLGEHCSLFGAEKPDIVGFTSTTENRFAVWEMITATRLLLPDCLIIAGGHHFTHTAHEALKAITGLDIVVRGEGEVILLNLVRAIENNSGLEKVKGITFRSANGEIIENEDGPYEMNLDELLISDDVFEDVILPYGNYSDFMLLRNYEEDQLKALPIHVGRGCPHKCVYCLYGKVKYRTRRAASVAKEIEEKHIAYNCDVFHLQDPNISKNKKFLKELCDELDSRRLNIKWYAEARADLNLEMLEVMAKSGCISLDIALESGSNTVLQSIRKNTNVEQTSRVIDACHELGIRTYIFLMISLPDETRDDVYSTVEFVKSKLSKLSKIEGFSVTHIYPGTEIEQMAFERGILSKDFSWYDKVYTSAMPELHPTTPLWMEHLDATFIRKIMDELQELIKAKERLWELRLELFCRAAMNRLHEDGEKRLSLLVSAFDEFLGEYIPLRLMGDIKAGKIHEAAQSLQSFEHIVLAQSVRISLIIFFLLALSFGRDDDRENKARSLTFVSHLWDHPFPGLIHNLSGKLREHYLFSALSQTLSQLDESDPMFATLLYHQSWWADKNNERDKAYRIREVLEKRPITSNTKDFVFSALYHNAIHDYSNGDLAAALRRLDTTLQLNPKHFKARELYSLIIKSKSVDKKQ
;
A
#
# COMPACT_ATOMS: atom_id res chain seq x y z
N MET A 1 11.04 -21.43 30.77
CA MET A 1 9.74 -20.73 30.75
C MET A 1 9.30 -20.57 29.32
N ASN A 2 8.09 -21.04 28.99
CA ASN A 2 7.51 -21.02 27.65
C ASN A 2 6.59 -19.80 27.49
N ILE A 3 6.93 -18.89 26.58
CA ILE A 3 6.20 -17.63 26.36
C ILE A 3 5.52 -17.67 24.98
N LEU A 4 4.21 -17.41 24.96
CA LEU A 4 3.42 -17.22 23.75
C LEU A 4 2.97 -15.77 23.64
N LEU A 5 3.24 -15.13 22.51
CA LEU A 5 2.72 -13.81 22.17
C LEU A 5 1.68 -13.95 21.06
N VAL A 6 0.49 -13.40 21.25
CA VAL A 6 -0.64 -13.55 20.33
C VAL A 6 -0.95 -12.21 19.69
N ASN A 7 -0.90 -12.16 18.35
CA ASN A 7 -1.43 -11.06 17.55
C ASN A 7 -2.89 -11.39 17.16
N PRO A 8 -3.88 -10.72 17.75
CA PRO A 8 -5.28 -10.98 17.43
C PRO A 8 -5.67 -10.36 16.08
N SER A 9 -6.74 -10.87 15.47
CA SER A 9 -7.33 -10.21 14.30
C SER A 9 -7.82 -8.80 14.65
N ALA A 10 -7.54 -7.85 13.75
CA ALA A 10 -7.89 -6.44 13.94
C ALA A 10 -9.40 -6.18 13.85
N VAL A 11 -10.15 -7.02 13.12
CA VAL A 11 -11.59 -6.82 12.87
C VAL A 11 -12.35 -8.15 12.86
N PRO A 12 -13.29 -8.37 13.80
CA PRO A 12 -14.21 -9.52 13.73
C PRO A 12 -15.01 -9.50 12.42
N GLY A 13 -14.95 -10.57 11.63
CA GLY A 13 -15.80 -10.74 10.43
C GLY A 13 -15.25 -10.20 9.10
N LEU A 14 -14.07 -9.57 9.09
CA LEU A 14 -13.35 -9.14 7.88
C LEU A 14 -12.02 -9.88 7.75
N ALA A 15 -12.07 -11.21 7.77
CA ALA A 15 -10.90 -12.02 7.43
C ALA A 15 -10.78 -12.14 5.90
N TYR A 16 -9.62 -11.77 5.36
CA TYR A 16 -9.27 -12.02 3.97
C TYR A 16 -8.22 -13.14 3.93
N PRO A 17 -8.63 -14.42 4.00
CA PRO A 17 -7.69 -15.55 4.08
C PRO A 17 -6.76 -15.66 2.85
N ASP A 18 -7.10 -14.99 1.74
CA ASP A 18 -6.34 -14.99 0.49
C ASP A 18 -5.41 -13.76 0.32
N ARG A 19 -5.23 -12.91 1.35
CA ARG A 19 -4.32 -11.76 1.29
C ARG A 19 -3.03 -12.02 2.05
N ASP A 20 -1.92 -11.58 1.48
CA ASP A 20 -0.64 -11.52 2.18
C ASP A 20 -0.77 -10.60 3.41
N SER A 21 -0.42 -11.13 4.58
CA SER A 21 -0.40 -10.35 5.83
C SER A 21 0.95 -9.66 6.01
N MET A 22 0.94 -8.55 6.74
CA MET A 22 2.16 -7.98 7.28
C MET A 22 2.53 -8.70 8.58
N ARG A 23 3.84 -8.94 8.78
CA ARG A 23 4.29 -9.53 10.04
C ARG A 23 3.92 -8.63 11.25
N PRO A 24 3.64 -9.22 12.43
CA PRO A 24 3.25 -8.49 13.63
C PRO A 24 4.49 -7.83 14.26
N VAL A 25 4.93 -6.72 13.67
CA VAL A 25 6.16 -5.99 14.00
C VAL A 25 6.32 -5.73 15.50
N SER A 26 5.24 -5.32 16.19
CA SER A 26 5.29 -5.04 17.63
C SER A 26 5.73 -6.27 18.43
N LEU A 27 5.22 -7.45 18.10
CA LEU A 27 5.59 -8.71 18.75
C LEU A 27 6.98 -9.18 18.32
N LEU A 28 7.38 -8.92 17.08
CA LEU A 28 8.74 -9.20 16.61
C LEU A 28 9.79 -8.42 17.40
N PHE A 29 9.53 -7.16 17.76
CA PHE A 29 10.41 -6.39 18.65
C PHE A 29 10.50 -7.01 20.04
N LEU A 30 9.35 -7.39 20.64
CA LEU A 30 9.33 -8.05 21.95
C LEU A 30 10.13 -9.36 21.92
N SER A 31 9.85 -10.23 20.95
CA SER A 31 10.52 -11.53 20.81
C SER A 31 12.02 -11.38 20.55
N SER A 32 12.42 -10.45 19.67
CA SER A 32 13.84 -10.19 19.36
C SER A 32 14.59 -9.66 20.58
N TYR A 33 13.94 -8.79 21.37
CA TYR A 33 14.54 -8.25 22.58
C TYR A 33 14.71 -9.32 23.66
N LEU A 34 13.71 -10.20 23.85
CA LEU A 34 13.80 -11.35 24.74
C LEU A 34 14.91 -12.33 24.29
N LEU A 35 14.97 -12.63 23.00
CA LEU A 35 15.94 -13.57 22.42
C LEU A 35 17.37 -13.11 22.69
N ARG A 36 17.66 -11.83 22.47
CA ARG A 36 18.98 -11.22 22.80
C ARG A 36 19.35 -11.30 24.29
N LYS A 37 18.38 -11.57 25.17
CA LYS A 37 18.57 -11.69 26.62
C LYS A 37 18.46 -13.14 27.11
N GLY A 38 18.42 -14.11 26.21
CA GLY A 38 18.42 -15.54 26.51
C GLY A 38 17.03 -16.15 26.71
N TYR A 39 15.95 -15.43 26.41
CA TYR A 39 14.58 -15.94 26.52
C TYR A 39 13.99 -16.09 25.12
N ARG A 40 13.42 -17.27 24.81
CA ARG A 40 12.74 -17.52 23.54
C ARG A 40 11.22 -17.39 23.72
N SER A 41 10.53 -16.78 22.76
CA SER A 41 9.07 -16.70 22.73
C SER A 41 8.54 -17.08 21.36
N LYS A 42 7.38 -17.74 21.32
CA LYS A 42 6.64 -18.01 20.08
C LYS A 42 5.64 -16.90 19.81
N ILE A 43 5.41 -16.59 18.55
CA ILE A 43 4.40 -15.62 18.11
C ILE A 43 3.30 -16.38 17.37
N LEU A 44 2.06 -16.26 17.83
CA LEU A 44 0.89 -16.75 17.12
C LEU A 44 0.15 -15.56 16.49
N ASP A 45 0.18 -15.49 15.17
CA ASP A 45 -0.48 -14.43 14.41
C ASP A 45 -1.82 -14.92 13.86
N LEU A 46 -2.90 -14.34 14.40
CA LEU A 46 -4.27 -14.63 14.02
C LEU A 46 -4.88 -13.49 13.19
N SER A 47 -4.05 -12.59 12.64
CA SER A 47 -4.52 -11.42 11.87
C SER A 47 -5.45 -11.80 10.71
N THR A 48 -5.15 -12.90 10.03
CA THR A 48 -5.87 -13.45 8.86
C THR A 48 -6.87 -14.55 9.20
N ALA A 49 -6.98 -14.95 10.48
CA ALA A 49 -7.81 -16.07 10.88
C ALA A 49 -9.31 -15.72 10.72
N PRO A 50 -10.11 -16.55 10.02
CA PRO A 50 -11.56 -16.34 9.90
C PRO A 50 -12.31 -16.44 11.22
N ASN A 51 -11.86 -17.37 12.07
CA ASN A 51 -12.32 -17.52 13.45
C ASN A 51 -11.10 -17.52 14.37
N PRO A 52 -10.57 -16.34 14.76
CA PRO A 52 -9.40 -16.24 15.60
C PRO A 52 -9.55 -16.98 16.94
N GLN A 53 -10.76 -16.94 17.51
CA GLN A 53 -11.06 -17.61 18.78
C GLN A 53 -11.02 -19.14 18.64
N GLY A 54 -11.69 -19.70 17.64
CA GLY A 54 -11.67 -21.14 17.37
C GLY A 54 -10.27 -21.63 17.01
N ALA A 55 -9.51 -20.82 16.26
CA ALA A 55 -8.12 -21.12 15.94
C ALA A 55 -7.25 -21.20 17.21
N LEU A 56 -7.36 -20.21 18.10
CA LEU A 56 -6.68 -20.23 19.39
C LEU A 56 -7.08 -21.46 20.22
N CYS A 57 -8.37 -21.76 20.35
CA CYS A 57 -8.84 -22.91 21.12
C CYS A 57 -8.30 -24.24 20.59
N SER A 58 -8.31 -24.43 19.27
CA SER A 58 -7.80 -25.65 18.63
C SER A 58 -6.29 -25.81 18.90
N LEU A 59 -5.54 -24.71 18.78
CA LEU A 59 -4.09 -24.70 19.00
C LEU A 59 -3.69 -24.91 20.46
N LEU A 60 -4.54 -24.51 21.41
CA LEU A 60 -4.35 -24.71 22.84
C LEU A 60 -4.90 -26.05 23.36
N GLY A 61 -5.42 -26.92 22.48
CA GLY A 61 -5.75 -28.31 22.81
C GLY A 61 -7.23 -28.61 23.07
N ALA A 62 -8.17 -27.83 22.53
CA ALA A 62 -9.55 -28.28 22.40
C ALA A 62 -9.66 -29.32 21.26
N GLU A 63 -10.25 -30.48 21.52
CA GLU A 63 -10.52 -31.51 20.50
C GLU A 63 -11.48 -30.96 19.42
N ASP A 64 -10.96 -30.43 18.30
CA ASP A 64 -11.76 -30.05 17.12
C ASP A 64 -11.15 -30.67 15.83
N PRO A 65 -11.95 -31.40 15.01
CA PRO A 65 -11.54 -31.99 13.73
C PRO A 65 -11.40 -30.99 12.55
N SER A 66 -11.01 -29.74 12.81
CA SER A 66 -10.86 -28.70 11.76
C SER A 66 -9.51 -28.81 11.00
N PRO A 67 -9.28 -28.06 9.89
CA PRO A 67 -8.04 -28.08 9.11
C PRO A 67 -6.76 -27.73 9.90
N LEU A 68 -6.90 -27.30 11.16
CA LEU A 68 -5.83 -27.01 12.12
C LEU A 68 -5.13 -28.27 12.66
N GLY A 69 -5.58 -29.48 12.33
CA GLY A 69 -5.05 -30.74 12.85
C GLY A 69 -3.53 -30.93 12.71
N GLU A 70 -2.87 -30.27 11.76
CA GLU A 70 -1.39 -30.28 11.64
C GLU A 70 -0.70 -29.28 12.60
N HIS A 71 -1.39 -28.26 13.10
CA HIS A 71 -0.86 -27.24 14.02
C HIS A 71 -1.31 -27.42 15.48
N CYS A 72 -2.19 -28.40 15.78
CA CYS A 72 -2.72 -28.72 17.13
C CYS A 72 -1.68 -29.16 18.18
N SER A 73 -0.39 -28.95 17.93
CA SER A 73 0.66 -29.16 18.93
C SER A 73 1.75 -28.09 18.83
N LEU A 74 1.37 -26.80 18.84
CA LEU A 74 2.31 -25.66 18.83
C LEU A 74 3.42 -25.77 19.87
N PHE A 75 3.19 -26.51 20.97
CA PHE A 75 4.18 -26.76 22.00
C PHE A 75 4.53 -28.24 22.22
N GLY A 76 4.08 -29.15 21.35
CA GLY A 76 4.13 -30.57 21.68
C GLY A 76 3.38 -30.85 23.00
N ALA A 77 4.07 -31.43 23.99
CA ALA A 77 3.53 -31.74 25.30
C ALA A 77 3.61 -30.59 26.35
N GLU A 78 4.31 -29.50 26.08
CA GLU A 78 4.60 -28.46 27.09
C GLU A 78 3.65 -27.26 27.01
N LYS A 79 2.88 -26.96 28.05
CA LYS A 79 1.98 -25.80 28.05
C LYS A 79 2.77 -24.48 28.18
N PRO A 80 2.29 -23.34 27.62
CA PRO A 80 2.91 -22.05 27.87
C PRO A 80 2.74 -21.64 29.34
N ASP A 81 3.79 -21.06 29.93
CA ASP A 81 3.76 -20.47 31.27
C ASP A 81 3.14 -19.05 31.22
N ILE A 82 3.36 -18.35 30.10
CA ILE A 82 2.84 -17.00 29.85
C ILE A 82 2.18 -16.95 28.48
N VAL A 83 0.97 -16.43 28.41
CA VAL A 83 0.30 -16.03 27.16
C VAL A 83 0.05 -14.53 27.18
N GLY A 84 0.65 -13.81 26.23
CA GLY A 84 0.56 -12.37 26.10
C GLY A 84 -0.23 -11.92 24.88
N PHE A 85 -1.21 -11.05 25.07
CA PHE A 85 -2.02 -10.47 23.99
C PHE A 85 -1.65 -9.01 23.72
N THR A 86 -1.50 -8.64 22.45
CA THR A 86 -1.46 -7.22 22.03
C THR A 86 -2.83 -6.75 21.59
N SER A 87 -3.20 -5.49 21.85
CA SER A 87 -4.50 -4.95 21.43
C SER A 87 -4.43 -3.47 21.06
N THR A 88 -5.17 -3.14 19.99
CA THR A 88 -5.65 -1.78 19.74
C THR A 88 -7.08 -1.65 20.29
N THR A 89 -7.70 -0.48 20.15
CA THR A 89 -9.04 -0.25 20.70
C THR A 89 -10.10 -1.02 19.91
N GLU A 90 -9.89 -1.19 18.61
CA GLU A 90 -10.83 -1.81 17.68
C GLU A 90 -11.01 -3.30 17.96
N ASN A 91 -9.95 -4.01 18.32
CA ASN A 91 -9.99 -5.46 18.56
C ASN A 91 -10.13 -5.87 20.03
N ARG A 92 -10.27 -4.91 20.96
CA ARG A 92 -10.29 -5.15 22.42
C ARG A 92 -11.28 -6.22 22.88
N PHE A 93 -12.47 -6.30 22.25
CA PHE A 93 -13.48 -7.29 22.61
C PHE A 93 -13.14 -8.69 22.10
N ALA A 94 -12.52 -8.80 20.93
CA ALA A 94 -11.98 -10.07 20.46
C ALA A 94 -10.85 -10.55 21.40
N VAL A 95 -9.99 -9.64 21.87
CA VAL A 95 -8.96 -9.97 22.85
C VAL A 95 -9.55 -10.40 24.19
N TRP A 96 -10.62 -9.75 24.67
CA TRP A 96 -11.32 -10.21 25.87
C TRP A 96 -11.83 -11.64 25.71
N GLU A 97 -12.50 -11.96 24.60
CA GLU A 97 -12.97 -13.32 24.34
C GLU A 97 -11.81 -14.33 24.33
N MET A 98 -10.68 -13.99 23.70
CA MET A 98 -9.48 -14.82 23.70
C MET A 98 -8.88 -15.05 25.08
N ILE A 99 -8.79 -14.02 25.91
CA ILE A 99 -8.34 -14.14 27.30
C ILE A 99 -9.26 -15.10 28.07
N THR A 100 -10.57 -15.00 27.85
CA THR A 100 -11.56 -15.83 28.54
C THR A 100 -11.39 -17.31 28.16
N ALA A 101 -11.24 -17.62 26.87
CA ALA A 101 -10.99 -18.99 26.43
C ALA A 101 -9.63 -19.52 26.89
N THR A 102 -8.59 -18.68 26.84
CA THR A 102 -7.25 -19.05 27.31
C THR A 102 -7.28 -19.44 28.78
N ARG A 103 -7.99 -18.69 29.62
CA ARG A 103 -8.14 -19.02 31.05
C ARG A 103 -8.86 -20.35 31.26
N LEU A 104 -9.86 -20.67 30.44
CA LEU A 104 -10.60 -21.93 30.54
C LEU A 104 -9.74 -23.14 30.13
N LEU A 105 -8.90 -22.99 29.09
CA LEU A 105 -8.05 -24.07 28.57
C LEU A 105 -6.75 -24.23 29.37
N LEU A 106 -6.21 -23.12 29.88
CA LEU A 106 -4.94 -23.03 30.59
C LEU A 106 -5.12 -22.31 31.93
N PRO A 107 -5.78 -22.94 32.92
CA PRO A 107 -6.12 -22.29 34.19
C PRO A 107 -4.91 -21.82 35.00
N ASP A 108 -3.76 -22.50 34.86
CA ASP A 108 -2.53 -22.20 35.58
C ASP A 108 -1.58 -21.24 34.83
N CYS A 109 -1.90 -20.90 33.58
CA CYS A 109 -1.08 -19.99 32.77
C CYS A 109 -1.23 -18.55 33.28
N LEU A 110 -0.13 -17.80 33.27
CA LEU A 110 -0.18 -16.35 33.46
C LEU A 110 -0.65 -15.69 32.16
N ILE A 111 -1.76 -14.96 32.22
CA ILE A 111 -2.32 -14.27 31.07
C ILE A 111 -2.03 -12.78 31.20
N ILE A 112 -1.28 -12.26 30.23
CA ILE A 112 -0.89 -10.85 30.19
C ILE A 112 -1.48 -10.15 28.96
N ALA A 113 -1.68 -8.85 29.05
CA ALA A 113 -2.12 -8.03 27.93
C ALA A 113 -1.30 -6.74 27.83
N GLY A 114 -1.13 -6.23 26.61
CA GLY A 114 -0.40 -4.99 26.34
C GLY A 114 -0.85 -4.33 25.04
N GLY A 115 -0.13 -3.30 24.63
CA GLY A 115 -0.48 -2.47 23.48
C GLY A 115 -1.22 -1.19 23.89
N HIS A 116 -1.59 -0.39 22.89
CA HIS A 116 -2.09 0.98 23.09
C HIS A 116 -3.37 1.03 23.93
N HIS A 117 -4.32 0.11 23.68
CA HIS A 117 -5.59 0.11 24.40
C HIS A 117 -5.38 -0.20 25.89
N PHE A 118 -4.78 -1.35 26.19
CA PHE A 118 -4.56 -1.80 27.56
C PHE A 118 -3.64 -0.87 28.36
N THR A 119 -2.67 -0.20 27.72
CA THR A 119 -1.83 0.80 28.39
C THR A 119 -2.65 1.89 29.08
N HIS A 120 -3.76 2.31 28.46
CA HIS A 120 -4.60 3.41 28.97
C HIS A 120 -5.86 2.94 29.68
N THR A 121 -6.23 1.66 29.57
CA THR A 121 -7.42 1.08 30.22
C THR A 121 -7.07 0.01 31.26
N ALA A 122 -5.82 -0.09 31.70
CA ALA A 122 -5.28 -1.22 32.48
C ALA A 122 -6.12 -1.61 33.72
N HIS A 123 -6.47 -0.64 34.55
CA HIS A 123 -7.28 -0.88 35.75
C HIS A 123 -8.71 -1.33 35.40
N GLU A 124 -9.33 -0.68 34.40
CA GLU A 124 -10.66 -1.03 33.92
C GLU A 124 -10.69 -2.43 33.28
N ALA A 125 -9.64 -2.76 32.52
CA ALA A 125 -9.42 -4.04 31.87
C ALA A 125 -9.37 -5.18 32.88
N LEU A 126 -8.52 -5.06 33.90
CA LEU A 126 -8.42 -6.05 34.97
C LEU A 126 -9.74 -6.15 35.74
N LYS A 127 -10.50 -5.06 35.89
CA LYS A 127 -11.81 -5.14 36.54
C LYS A 127 -12.85 -5.88 35.69
N ALA A 128 -12.87 -5.65 34.38
CA ALA A 128 -13.89 -6.17 33.47
C ALA A 128 -13.58 -7.59 32.96
N ILE A 129 -12.32 -7.89 32.67
CA ILE A 129 -11.89 -9.15 32.04
C ILE A 129 -11.51 -10.17 33.11
N THR A 130 -12.46 -11.03 33.47
CA THR A 130 -12.20 -12.19 34.32
C THR A 130 -11.19 -13.12 33.63
N GLY A 131 -10.06 -13.38 34.28
CA GLY A 131 -8.99 -14.25 33.78
C GLY A 131 -7.76 -13.51 33.26
N LEU A 132 -7.79 -12.18 33.11
CA LEU A 132 -6.59 -11.38 32.87
C LEU A 132 -5.83 -11.16 34.20
N ASP A 133 -4.53 -11.44 34.21
CA ASP A 133 -3.70 -11.34 35.42
C ASP A 133 -2.91 -10.04 35.47
N ILE A 134 -2.29 -9.66 34.34
CA ILE A 134 -1.35 -8.54 34.28
C ILE A 134 -1.57 -7.73 33.00
N VAL A 135 -1.55 -6.41 33.12
CA VAL A 135 -1.43 -5.48 32.01
C VAL A 135 -0.02 -4.87 32.00
N VAL A 136 0.69 -5.02 30.88
CA VAL A 136 1.97 -4.35 30.60
C VAL A 136 1.66 -3.01 29.94
N ARG A 137 2.04 -1.90 30.60
CA ARG A 137 1.76 -0.53 30.15
C ARG A 137 2.98 0.12 29.53
N GLY A 138 2.81 0.76 28.38
CA GLY A 138 3.88 1.46 27.66
C GLY A 138 4.65 0.54 26.71
N GLU A 139 5.95 0.79 26.53
CA GLU A 139 6.82 -0.02 25.67
C GLU A 139 7.21 -1.33 26.37
N GLY A 140 6.77 -2.45 25.79
CA GLY A 140 6.79 -3.74 26.46
C GLY A 140 8.15 -4.43 26.51
N GLU A 141 9.16 -4.04 25.72
CA GLU A 141 10.41 -4.80 25.58
C GLU A 141 11.14 -4.98 26.92
N VAL A 142 11.41 -3.87 27.60
CA VAL A 142 12.14 -3.87 28.88
C VAL A 142 11.24 -4.39 30.00
N ILE A 143 9.96 -4.03 29.99
CA ILE A 143 9.01 -4.38 31.05
C ILE A 143 8.72 -5.88 31.04
N LEU A 144 8.48 -6.46 29.86
CA LEU A 144 8.25 -7.90 29.70
C LEU A 144 9.46 -8.72 30.14
N LEU A 145 10.69 -8.29 29.79
CA LEU A 145 11.90 -8.93 30.29
C LEU A 145 11.99 -8.90 31.82
N ASN A 146 11.68 -7.74 32.42
CA ASN A 146 11.70 -7.60 33.88
C ASN A 146 10.62 -8.47 34.54
N LEU A 147 9.44 -8.57 33.93
CA LEU A 147 8.36 -9.46 34.37
C LEU A 147 8.80 -10.92 34.34
N VAL A 148 9.33 -11.39 33.20
CA VAL A 148 9.83 -12.77 33.03
C VAL A 148 10.89 -13.09 34.09
N ARG A 149 11.86 -12.19 34.30
CA ARG A 149 12.89 -12.35 35.34
C ARG A 149 12.31 -12.36 36.75
N ALA A 150 11.31 -11.55 37.02
CA ALA A 150 10.70 -11.51 38.34
C ALA A 150 9.95 -12.80 38.67
N ILE A 151 9.30 -13.41 37.67
CA ILE A 151 8.63 -14.70 37.80
C ILE A 151 9.67 -15.81 38.00
N GLU A 152 10.71 -15.86 37.15
CA GLU A 152 11.76 -16.88 37.21
C GLU A 152 12.53 -16.85 38.54
N ASN A 153 12.82 -15.66 39.06
CA ASN A 153 13.56 -15.49 40.33
C ASN A 153 12.64 -15.42 41.56
N ASN A 154 11.33 -15.54 41.38
CA ASN A 154 10.31 -15.37 42.43
C ASN A 154 10.53 -14.08 43.27
N SER A 155 10.83 -12.97 42.60
CA SER A 155 11.24 -11.72 43.26
C SER A 155 10.09 -10.79 43.66
N GLY A 156 8.85 -11.17 43.32
CA GLY A 156 7.62 -10.41 43.54
C GLY A 156 7.25 -9.48 42.38
N LEU A 157 5.95 -9.39 42.08
CA LEU A 157 5.41 -8.55 41.00
C LEU A 157 5.38 -7.07 41.36
N GLU A 158 5.33 -6.72 42.65
CA GLU A 158 5.31 -5.36 43.18
C GLU A 158 6.56 -4.54 42.84
N LYS A 159 7.66 -5.21 42.44
CA LYS A 159 8.92 -4.58 42.04
C LYS A 159 9.03 -4.36 40.54
N VAL A 160 8.11 -4.91 39.75
CA VAL A 160 8.14 -4.80 38.28
C VAL A 160 7.48 -3.48 37.89
N LYS A 161 8.26 -2.46 37.57
CA LYS A 161 7.71 -1.19 37.08
C LYS A 161 7.06 -1.38 35.70
N GLY A 162 5.96 -0.68 35.46
CA GLY A 162 5.25 -0.66 34.19
C GLY A 162 4.13 -1.69 34.06
N ILE A 163 3.73 -2.36 35.15
CA ILE A 163 2.60 -3.29 35.14
C ILE A 163 1.46 -2.85 36.07
N THR A 164 0.24 -3.17 35.67
CA THR A 164 -0.92 -3.30 36.57
C THR A 164 -1.21 -4.78 36.72
N PHE A 165 -1.48 -5.29 37.91
CA PHE A 165 -1.75 -6.71 38.10
C PHE A 165 -2.80 -6.96 39.17
N ARG A 166 -3.38 -8.17 39.14
CA ARG A 166 -4.21 -8.67 40.23
C ARG A 166 -3.34 -9.40 41.26
N SER A 167 -3.37 -8.96 42.50
CA SER A 167 -2.68 -9.63 43.61
C SER A 167 -3.42 -10.89 44.07
N ALA A 168 -2.77 -11.69 44.92
CA ALA A 168 -3.32 -12.94 45.45
C ALA A 168 -4.61 -12.76 46.27
N ASN A 169 -4.83 -11.58 46.87
CA ASN A 169 -6.08 -11.22 47.58
C ASN A 169 -7.16 -10.66 46.64
N GLY A 170 -6.90 -10.59 45.33
CA GLY A 170 -7.85 -10.12 44.31
C GLY A 170 -7.83 -8.61 44.06
N GLU A 171 -7.03 -7.84 44.81
CA GLU A 171 -6.88 -6.39 44.61
C GLU A 171 -6.13 -6.09 43.30
N ILE A 172 -6.47 -4.96 42.68
CA ILE A 172 -5.77 -4.48 41.47
C ILE A 172 -4.70 -3.50 41.94
N ILE A 173 -3.44 -3.83 41.66
CA ILE A 173 -2.27 -3.04 42.04
C ILE A 173 -1.65 -2.43 40.78
N GLU A 174 -1.45 -1.12 40.82
CA GLU A 174 -0.80 -0.34 39.78
C GLU A 174 0.60 0.06 40.26
N ASN A 175 1.64 -0.57 39.68
CA ASN A 175 3.02 -0.19 39.98
C ASN A 175 3.38 1.14 39.29
N GLU A 176 4.52 1.72 39.65
CA GLU A 176 5.06 2.91 38.95
C GLU A 176 5.29 2.65 37.45
N ASP A 177 5.36 3.71 36.66
CA ASP A 177 5.67 3.62 35.22
C ASP A 177 7.00 2.93 34.95
N GLY A 178 7.00 2.11 33.90
CA GLY A 178 8.12 1.27 33.51
C GLY A 178 9.20 2.00 32.70
N PRO A 179 10.44 1.49 32.72
CA PRO A 179 11.49 1.98 31.82
C PRO A 179 11.21 1.57 30.37
N TYR A 180 11.83 2.30 29.45
CA TYR A 180 11.88 1.99 28.02
C TYR A 180 13.32 2.08 27.51
N GLU A 181 13.64 1.40 26.41
CA GLU A 181 14.98 1.44 25.81
C GLU A 181 15.24 2.82 25.19
N MET A 182 16.31 3.48 25.62
CA MET A 182 16.68 4.82 25.15
C MET A 182 17.36 4.78 23.80
N ASN A 183 18.15 3.74 23.53
CA ASN A 183 18.86 3.55 22.27
C ASN A 183 18.04 2.63 21.34
N LEU A 184 17.31 3.22 20.39
CA LEU A 184 16.50 2.45 19.44
C LEU A 184 17.33 1.54 18.52
N ASP A 185 18.65 1.75 18.40
CA ASP A 185 19.52 0.81 17.66
C ASP A 185 19.71 -0.52 18.40
N GLU A 186 19.36 -0.61 19.69
CA GLU A 186 19.29 -1.89 20.43
C GLU A 186 17.96 -2.63 20.18
N LEU A 187 16.99 -1.97 19.54
CA LEU A 187 15.69 -2.52 19.20
C LEU A 187 15.65 -2.87 17.70
N LEU A 188 16.47 -3.81 17.28
CA LEU A 188 16.41 -4.40 15.95
C LEU A 188 15.64 -5.72 15.97
N ILE A 189 14.99 -6.07 14.85
CA ILE A 189 14.35 -7.38 14.69
C ILE A 189 15.44 -8.38 14.27
N SER A 190 15.54 -9.51 14.97
CA SER A 190 16.47 -10.59 14.62
C SER A 190 15.84 -11.52 13.62
N ASP A 191 16.56 -11.97 12.59
CA ASP A 191 16.01 -12.92 11.61
C ASP A 191 15.61 -14.25 12.26
N ASP A 192 16.30 -14.65 13.33
CA ASP A 192 16.04 -15.88 14.09
C ASP A 192 14.62 -15.95 14.66
N VAL A 193 13.96 -14.81 14.94
CA VAL A 193 12.61 -14.84 15.50
C VAL A 193 11.55 -15.19 14.45
N PHE A 194 11.87 -15.12 13.16
CA PHE A 194 10.91 -15.44 12.10
C PHE A 194 10.53 -16.92 12.09
N GLU A 195 11.43 -17.81 12.51
CA GLU A 195 11.14 -19.25 12.67
C GLU A 195 10.14 -19.53 13.81
N ASP A 196 10.00 -18.59 14.75
CA ASP A 196 9.10 -18.70 15.90
C ASP A 196 7.73 -18.04 15.64
N VAL A 197 7.49 -17.53 14.43
CA VAL A 197 6.21 -16.94 14.03
C VAL A 197 5.33 -17.99 13.37
N ILE A 198 4.14 -18.18 13.91
CA ILE A 198 3.11 -19.05 13.36
C ILE A 198 1.97 -18.20 12.80
N LEU A 199 1.72 -18.35 11.50
CA LEU A 199 0.57 -17.79 10.80
C LEU A 199 -0.28 -18.96 10.29
N PRO A 200 -1.36 -19.35 10.99
CA PRO A 200 -2.15 -20.53 10.60
C PRO A 200 -2.95 -20.34 9.31
N TYR A 201 -3.16 -19.09 8.87
CA TYR A 201 -3.95 -18.76 7.69
C TYR A 201 -3.21 -17.73 6.81
N GLY A 202 -3.05 -18.03 5.53
CA GLY A 202 -2.39 -17.13 4.57
C GLY A 202 -0.85 -17.19 4.62
N ASN A 203 -0.19 -16.17 4.07
CA ASN A 203 1.26 -16.04 4.03
C ASN A 203 1.69 -14.62 4.40
N TYR A 204 2.95 -14.46 4.78
CA TYR A 204 3.56 -13.14 4.92
C TYR A 204 4.06 -12.62 3.58
N SER A 205 3.86 -11.33 3.34
CA SER A 205 4.64 -10.60 2.34
C SER A 205 5.73 -9.79 3.03
N ASP A 206 6.98 -9.94 2.56
CA ASP A 206 8.09 -9.09 2.98
C ASP A 206 7.91 -7.65 2.51
N PHE A 207 7.12 -7.44 1.46
CA PHE A 207 6.94 -6.15 0.81
C PHE A 207 5.51 -5.63 0.97
N MET A 208 5.37 -4.33 1.18
CA MET A 208 4.08 -3.65 1.11
C MET A 208 3.89 -3.03 -0.26
N LEU A 209 2.65 -3.05 -0.79
CA LEU A 209 2.31 -2.13 -1.87
C LEU A 209 2.54 -0.70 -1.38
N LEU A 210 3.32 0.05 -2.15
CA LEU A 210 3.68 1.41 -1.84
C LEU A 210 2.42 2.29 -1.94
N ARG A 211 2.08 2.95 -0.84
CA ARG A 211 0.96 3.89 -0.82
C ARG A 211 1.21 5.01 -1.84
N ASN A 212 0.16 5.44 -2.55
CA ASN A 212 0.22 6.44 -3.62
C ASN A 212 0.91 5.93 -4.92
N TYR A 213 1.23 4.63 -4.98
CA TYR A 213 1.83 3.92 -6.12
C TYR A 213 1.21 2.53 -6.31
N GLU A 214 0.01 2.30 -5.78
CA GLU A 214 -0.66 1.00 -5.85
C GLU A 214 -0.96 0.62 -7.30
N GLU A 215 -1.34 1.60 -8.12
CA GLU A 215 -1.54 1.39 -9.56
C GLU A 215 -0.25 0.93 -10.24
N ASP A 216 0.88 1.51 -9.86
CA ASP A 216 2.22 1.20 -10.38
C ASP A 216 2.76 -0.14 -9.87
N GLN A 217 2.04 -0.80 -8.95
CA GLN A 217 2.43 -2.06 -8.31
C GLN A 217 3.81 -2.00 -7.64
N LEU A 218 4.21 -0.80 -7.23
CA LEU A 218 5.51 -0.60 -6.60
C LEU A 218 5.45 -1.18 -5.19
N LYS A 219 6.47 -1.94 -4.82
CA LYS A 219 6.54 -2.69 -3.56
C LYS A 219 7.70 -2.17 -2.73
N ALA A 220 7.48 -1.88 -1.45
CA ALA A 220 8.45 -1.26 -0.56
C ALA A 220 8.75 -2.13 0.67
N LEU A 221 10.01 -2.18 1.09
CA LEU A 221 10.42 -2.78 2.36
C LEU A 221 10.27 -1.79 3.52
N PRO A 222 9.65 -2.17 4.65
CA PRO A 222 9.56 -1.32 5.83
C PRO A 222 10.91 -1.15 6.53
N ILE A 223 11.18 0.09 6.96
CA ILE A 223 12.33 0.50 7.77
C ILE A 223 11.82 1.33 8.94
N HIS A 224 12.04 0.86 10.16
CA HIS A 224 11.69 1.62 11.36
C HIS A 224 12.74 2.67 11.68
N VAL A 225 12.30 3.92 11.82
CA VAL A 225 13.21 5.06 12.00
C VAL A 225 13.20 5.61 13.42
N GLY A 226 12.02 5.70 14.03
CA GLY A 226 11.85 6.29 15.35
C GLY A 226 10.59 5.85 16.07
N ARG A 227 10.45 6.30 17.32
CA ARG A 227 9.28 6.06 18.18
C ARG A 227 8.82 7.36 18.82
N GLY A 228 7.51 7.50 19.01
CA GLY A 228 6.87 8.67 19.62
C GLY A 228 6.90 9.93 18.76
N CYS A 229 6.30 11.01 19.25
CA CYS A 229 6.21 12.29 18.55
C CYS A 229 6.30 13.45 19.55
N PRO A 230 7.06 14.54 19.27
CA PRO A 230 7.15 15.67 20.17
C PRO A 230 5.87 16.54 20.17
N HIS A 231 5.01 16.40 19.17
CA HIS A 231 3.76 17.15 19.06
C HIS A 231 2.69 16.60 20.01
N LYS A 232 1.71 17.45 20.34
CA LYS A 232 0.66 17.19 21.34
C LYS A 232 -0.74 17.37 20.76
N CYS A 233 -0.97 16.85 19.55
CA CYS A 233 -2.30 16.86 18.94
C CYS A 233 -3.29 16.15 19.87
N VAL A 234 -4.45 16.75 20.13
CA VAL A 234 -5.37 16.31 21.20
C VAL A 234 -5.93 14.90 20.98
N TYR A 235 -6.02 14.47 19.73
CA TYR A 235 -6.56 13.18 19.30
C TYR A 235 -5.51 12.05 19.23
N CYS A 236 -4.23 12.33 19.48
CA CYS A 236 -3.13 11.43 19.11
C CYS A 236 -2.38 10.85 20.31
N LEU A 237 -2.20 9.53 20.35
CA LEU A 237 -1.42 8.84 21.38
C LEU A 237 0.10 8.93 21.20
N TYR A 238 0.61 9.18 19.99
CA TYR A 238 2.06 9.27 19.74
C TYR A 238 2.73 10.40 20.55
N GLY A 239 1.98 11.47 20.87
CA GLY A 239 2.45 12.56 21.71
C GLY A 239 2.67 12.17 23.18
N LYS A 240 2.13 11.03 23.62
CA LYS A 240 2.34 10.47 24.97
C LYS A 240 3.60 9.60 25.05
N VAL A 241 4.10 9.12 23.91
CA VAL A 241 5.31 8.30 23.83
C VAL A 241 6.54 9.19 23.70
N LYS A 242 7.60 8.89 24.45
CA LYS A 242 8.85 9.65 24.38
C LYS A 242 9.45 9.56 22.98
N TYR A 243 9.64 10.73 22.37
CA TYR A 243 10.26 10.83 21.06
C TYR A 243 11.75 10.43 21.09
N ARG A 244 12.12 9.45 20.25
CA ARG A 244 13.49 8.97 19.98
C ARG A 244 13.61 8.58 18.51
N THR A 245 14.82 8.66 17.97
CA THR A 245 15.19 8.11 16.65
C THR A 245 16.39 7.20 16.78
N ARG A 246 16.54 6.30 15.82
CA ARG A 246 17.81 5.62 15.55
C ARG A 246 18.86 6.63 15.05
N ARG A 247 20.11 6.19 14.95
CA ARG A 247 21.14 6.97 14.24
C ARG A 247 20.90 6.92 12.73
N ALA A 248 21.06 8.05 12.04
CA ALA A 248 20.90 8.14 10.59
C ALA A 248 21.77 7.11 9.84
N ALA A 249 23.05 7.01 10.23
CA ALA A 249 23.97 6.02 9.67
C ALA A 249 23.55 4.56 9.89
N SER A 250 22.85 4.25 11.00
CA SER A 250 22.32 2.91 11.29
C SER A 250 21.15 2.58 10.37
N VAL A 251 20.23 3.53 10.17
CA VAL A 251 19.10 3.39 9.24
C VAL A 251 19.59 3.24 7.80
N ALA A 252 20.53 4.10 7.37
CA ALA A 252 21.11 4.02 6.02
C ALA A 252 21.86 2.70 5.78
N LYS A 253 22.55 2.18 6.81
CA LYS A 253 23.21 0.88 6.75
C LYS A 253 22.20 -0.27 6.57
N GLU A 254 21.11 -0.29 7.34
CA GLU A 254 20.08 -1.31 7.18
C GLU A 254 19.43 -1.27 5.78
N ILE A 255 19.20 -0.06 5.25
CA ILE A 255 18.69 0.12 3.89
C ILE A 255 19.65 -0.47 2.86
N GLU A 256 20.96 -0.20 2.98
CA GLU A 256 22.00 -0.78 2.12
C GLU A 256 22.03 -2.31 2.20
N GLU A 257 22.03 -2.86 3.41
CA GLU A 257 22.04 -4.32 3.63
C GLU A 257 20.81 -4.99 3.02
N LYS A 258 19.61 -4.41 3.20
CA LYS A 258 18.37 -4.92 2.61
C LYS A 258 18.30 -4.72 1.10
N HIS A 259 18.81 -3.60 0.58
CA HIS A 259 18.89 -3.35 -0.86
C HIS A 259 19.72 -4.45 -1.54
N ILE A 260 20.87 -4.81 -0.97
CA ILE A 260 21.75 -5.86 -1.48
C ILE A 260 21.12 -7.24 -1.29
N ALA A 261 20.60 -7.55 -0.10
CA ALA A 261 20.11 -8.89 0.23
C ALA A 261 18.82 -9.26 -0.54
N TYR A 262 17.91 -8.30 -0.74
CA TYR A 262 16.61 -8.54 -1.35
C TYR A 262 16.50 -8.02 -2.78
N ASN A 263 17.55 -7.41 -3.34
CA ASN A 263 17.54 -6.73 -4.63
C ASN A 263 16.33 -5.77 -4.74
N CYS A 264 16.13 -4.96 -3.68
CA CYS A 264 14.99 -4.07 -3.53
C CYS A 264 15.43 -2.60 -3.58
N ASP A 265 14.74 -1.81 -4.40
CA ASP A 265 15.08 -0.40 -4.61
C ASP A 265 14.13 0.56 -3.90
N VAL A 266 13.14 0.06 -3.15
CA VAL A 266 12.06 0.92 -2.60
C VAL A 266 11.84 0.64 -1.13
N PHE A 267 11.83 1.71 -0.33
CA PHE A 267 11.75 1.62 1.13
C PHE A 267 10.63 2.50 1.71
N HIS A 268 9.91 1.95 2.68
CA HIS A 268 8.97 2.69 3.51
C HIS A 268 9.67 3.09 4.81
N LEU A 269 9.98 4.37 4.99
CA LEU A 269 10.47 4.88 6.27
C LEU A 269 9.28 5.01 7.23
N GLN A 270 9.07 3.96 8.02
CA GLN A 270 7.96 3.86 8.96
C GLN A 270 8.21 4.76 10.18
N ASP A 271 7.65 5.96 10.09
CA ASP A 271 7.52 6.91 11.17
C ASP A 271 6.25 7.74 10.92
N PRO A 272 5.37 7.95 11.93
CA PRO A 272 4.14 8.72 11.75
C PRO A 272 4.38 10.21 11.46
N ASN A 273 5.63 10.70 11.59
CA ASN A 273 6.03 12.02 11.15
C ASN A 273 7.56 12.11 11.02
N ILE A 274 8.10 11.85 9.83
CA ILE A 274 9.55 11.92 9.59
C ILE A 274 10.11 13.35 9.75
N SER A 275 9.30 14.39 9.57
CA SER A 275 9.74 15.79 9.62
C SER A 275 9.91 16.34 11.04
N LYS A 276 9.52 15.59 12.08
CA LYS A 276 9.60 16.02 13.49
C LYS A 276 11.03 16.28 14.00
N ASN A 277 12.05 15.74 13.32
CA ASN A 277 13.46 16.05 13.58
C ASN A 277 14.20 16.29 12.27
N LYS A 278 14.19 17.55 11.85
CA LYS A 278 14.82 18.03 10.62
C LYS A 278 16.33 17.78 10.57
N LYS A 279 17.01 17.78 11.72
CA LYS A 279 18.45 17.45 11.79
C LYS A 279 18.68 15.99 11.43
N PHE A 280 17.96 15.08 12.08
CA PHE A 280 18.02 13.65 11.76
C PHE A 280 17.65 13.37 10.30
N LEU A 281 16.57 13.99 9.80
CA LEU A 281 16.12 13.80 8.42
C LEU A 281 17.20 14.23 7.42
N LYS A 282 17.83 15.38 7.65
CA LYS A 282 18.95 15.83 6.82
C LYS A 282 20.13 14.85 6.89
N GLU A 283 20.55 14.44 8.09
CA GLU A 283 21.63 13.47 8.29
C GLU A 283 21.34 12.15 7.56
N LEU A 284 20.09 11.67 7.59
CA LEU A 284 19.69 10.47 6.86
C LEU A 284 19.78 10.67 5.35
N CYS A 285 19.28 11.78 4.82
CA CYS A 285 19.38 12.08 3.39
C CYS A 285 20.84 12.19 2.93
N ASP A 286 21.69 12.86 3.73
CA ASP A 286 23.13 12.98 3.45
C ASP A 286 23.82 11.60 3.47
N GLU A 287 23.48 10.72 4.41
CA GLU A 287 24.00 9.35 4.48
C GLU A 287 23.60 8.53 3.24
N LEU A 288 22.32 8.57 2.84
CA LEU A 288 21.82 7.86 1.66
C LEU A 288 22.48 8.35 0.37
N ASP A 289 22.60 9.67 0.19
CA ASP A 289 23.28 10.29 -0.97
C ASP A 289 24.77 9.92 -1.01
N SER A 290 25.45 9.94 0.15
CA SER A 290 26.89 9.63 0.24
C SER A 290 27.21 8.18 -0.16
N ARG A 291 26.29 7.25 0.13
CA ARG A 291 26.41 5.82 -0.22
C ARG A 291 26.13 5.56 -1.70
N ARG A 292 25.55 6.54 -2.42
CA ARG A 292 25.19 6.44 -3.84
C ARG A 292 24.28 5.25 -4.13
N LEU A 293 23.39 4.94 -3.20
CA LEU A 293 22.40 3.88 -3.37
C LEU A 293 21.35 4.36 -4.38
N ASN A 294 21.10 3.57 -5.42
CA ASN A 294 20.03 3.86 -6.38
C ASN A 294 18.68 3.41 -5.83
N ILE A 295 18.22 4.08 -4.77
CA ILE A 295 17.01 3.71 -4.03
C ILE A 295 15.95 4.80 -4.13
N LYS A 296 14.72 4.41 -3.80
CA LYS A 296 13.57 5.26 -3.63
C LYS A 296 13.01 5.06 -2.24
N TRP A 297 12.48 6.11 -1.65
CA TRP A 297 11.82 6.00 -0.37
C TRP A 297 10.61 6.91 -0.25
N TYR A 298 9.75 6.58 0.69
CA TYR A 298 8.65 7.45 1.10
C TYR A 298 8.46 7.43 2.62
N ALA A 299 7.75 8.43 3.10
CA ALA A 299 7.43 8.59 4.52
C ALA A 299 6.15 9.39 4.73
N GLU A 300 5.62 9.32 5.94
CA GLU A 300 4.60 10.25 6.42
C GLU A 300 5.27 11.50 7.00
N ALA A 301 4.74 12.68 6.71
CA ALA A 301 5.30 13.95 7.13
C ALA A 301 4.23 14.94 7.55
N ARG A 302 4.63 15.82 8.46
CA ARG A 302 3.88 17.05 8.74
C ARG A 302 4.21 18.11 7.69
N ALA A 303 3.25 18.98 7.40
CA ALA A 303 3.40 20.10 6.48
C ALA A 303 4.26 21.26 7.06
N ASP A 304 5.41 20.98 7.66
CA ASP A 304 6.30 21.98 8.25
C ASP A 304 7.70 22.01 7.63
N LEU A 305 7.85 21.37 6.46
CA LEU A 305 9.06 21.31 5.66
C LEU A 305 9.23 22.59 4.81
N ASN A 306 10.48 23.04 4.62
CA ASN A 306 10.81 24.12 3.68
C ASN A 306 11.33 23.54 2.36
N LEU A 307 11.44 24.38 1.33
CA LEU A 307 11.88 23.95 0.00
C LEU A 307 13.27 23.29 0.03
N GLU A 308 14.24 23.87 0.76
CA GLU A 308 15.60 23.32 0.89
C GLU A 308 15.59 21.88 1.42
N MET A 309 14.80 21.58 2.46
CA MET A 309 14.69 20.21 2.96
C MET A 309 14.06 19.28 1.93
N LEU A 310 13.01 19.73 1.22
CA LEU A 310 12.37 18.93 0.18
C LEU A 310 13.31 18.63 -0.99
N GLU A 311 14.17 19.58 -1.38
CA GLU A 311 15.22 19.38 -2.39
C GLU A 311 16.23 18.30 -1.95
N VAL A 312 16.67 18.36 -0.68
CA VAL A 312 17.56 17.34 -0.09
C VAL A 312 16.88 15.97 -0.06
N MET A 313 15.61 15.92 0.32
CA MET A 313 14.81 14.68 0.32
C MET A 313 14.69 14.10 -1.10
N ALA A 314 14.30 14.92 -2.09
CA ALA A 314 14.19 14.52 -3.48
C ALA A 314 15.52 13.94 -4.01
N LYS A 315 16.64 14.64 -3.74
CA LYS A 315 17.98 14.20 -4.15
C LYS A 315 18.35 12.84 -3.56
N SER A 316 17.98 12.58 -2.31
CA SER A 316 18.24 11.30 -1.64
C SER A 316 17.30 10.15 -2.04
N GLY A 317 16.37 10.39 -2.98
CA GLY A 317 15.44 9.37 -3.47
C GLY A 317 14.02 9.43 -2.89
N CYS A 318 13.60 10.50 -2.23
CA CYS A 318 12.22 10.65 -1.78
C CYS A 318 11.27 10.78 -2.97
N ILE A 319 10.34 9.83 -3.14
CA ILE A 319 9.38 9.83 -4.26
C ILE A 319 7.93 10.08 -3.85
N SER A 320 7.60 9.97 -2.55
CA SER A 320 6.26 10.25 -2.04
C SER A 320 6.31 10.80 -0.63
N LEU A 321 5.38 11.70 -0.32
CA LEU A 321 5.07 12.12 1.04
C LEU A 321 3.59 12.03 1.32
N ASP A 322 3.28 11.38 2.44
CA ASP A 322 1.93 11.33 2.97
C ASP A 322 1.79 12.47 3.99
N ILE A 323 1.01 13.50 3.64
CA ILE A 323 0.90 14.76 4.36
C ILE A 323 -0.40 14.78 5.17
N ALA A 324 -0.26 14.82 6.49
CA ALA A 324 -1.41 14.91 7.39
C ALA A 324 -1.94 16.36 7.49
N LEU A 325 -2.89 16.73 6.63
CA LEU A 325 -3.57 18.03 6.64
C LEU A 325 -4.59 18.12 7.77
N GLU A 326 -5.40 17.07 7.95
CA GLU A 326 -6.56 16.98 8.85
C GLU A 326 -7.72 17.91 8.46
N SER A 327 -7.51 19.22 8.41
CA SER A 327 -8.55 20.22 8.12
C SER A 327 -8.00 21.38 7.30
N GLY A 328 -8.83 21.94 6.41
CA GLY A 328 -8.58 23.19 5.68
C GLY A 328 -9.00 24.45 6.45
N SER A 329 -9.35 24.33 7.73
CA SER A 329 -9.62 25.48 8.61
C SER A 329 -8.50 25.67 9.63
N ASN A 330 -7.86 26.84 9.59
CA ASN A 330 -6.83 27.20 10.56
C ASN A 330 -7.36 27.24 12.01
N THR A 331 -8.65 27.56 12.21
CA THR A 331 -9.29 27.53 13.53
C THR A 331 -9.37 26.11 14.08
N VAL A 332 -9.78 25.15 13.24
CA VAL A 332 -9.84 23.72 13.62
C VAL A 332 -8.43 23.15 13.84
N LEU A 333 -7.46 23.51 13.00
CA LEU A 333 -6.07 23.10 13.21
C LEU A 333 -5.50 23.61 14.55
N GLN A 334 -5.96 24.77 15.03
CA GLN A 334 -5.61 25.30 16.34
C GLN A 334 -6.34 24.56 17.47
N SER A 335 -7.65 24.28 17.34
CA SER A 335 -8.43 23.57 18.38
C SER A 335 -7.83 22.19 18.68
N ILE A 336 -7.34 21.50 17.65
CA ILE A 336 -6.71 20.18 17.80
C ILE A 336 -5.22 20.24 18.13
N ARG A 337 -4.66 21.44 18.31
CA ARG A 337 -3.23 21.71 18.55
C ARG A 337 -2.33 21.03 17.53
N LYS A 338 -2.76 21.06 16.26
CA LYS A 338 -1.95 20.55 15.16
C LYS A 338 -0.63 21.34 15.19
N ASN A 339 -0.66 22.68 15.29
CA ASN A 339 0.51 23.56 15.16
C ASN A 339 1.07 23.60 13.73
N THR A 340 0.18 23.61 12.74
CA THR A 340 0.44 23.96 11.34
C THR A 340 -0.69 24.85 10.83
N ASN A 341 -0.55 25.40 9.64
CA ASN A 341 -1.60 26.11 8.93
C ASN A 341 -1.77 25.63 7.48
N VAL A 342 -2.88 26.01 6.88
CA VAL A 342 -3.27 25.64 5.52
C VAL A 342 -2.26 26.16 4.49
N GLU A 343 -1.68 27.34 4.72
CA GLU A 343 -0.71 27.98 3.82
C GLU A 343 0.63 27.23 3.78
N GLN A 344 1.04 26.63 4.91
CA GLN A 344 2.20 25.75 4.97
C GLN A 344 1.97 24.48 4.16
N THR A 345 0.82 23.82 4.34
CA THR A 345 0.46 22.64 3.54
C THR A 345 0.39 22.95 2.05
N SER A 346 -0.21 24.10 1.70
CA SER A 346 -0.26 24.60 0.33
C SER A 346 1.14 24.70 -0.29
N ARG A 347 2.10 25.32 0.42
CA ARG A 347 3.49 25.46 -0.04
C ARG A 347 4.23 24.14 -0.17
N VAL A 348 4.03 23.21 0.77
CA VAL A 348 4.65 21.88 0.70
C VAL A 348 4.11 21.10 -0.50
N ILE A 349 2.79 21.11 -0.74
CA ILE A 349 2.20 20.46 -1.92
C ILE A 349 2.75 21.05 -3.21
N ASP A 350 2.82 22.39 -3.31
CA ASP A 350 3.36 23.07 -4.49
C ASP A 350 4.83 22.70 -4.74
N ALA A 351 5.66 22.72 -3.70
CA ALA A 351 7.08 22.36 -3.81
C ALA A 351 7.29 20.89 -4.14
N CYS A 352 6.55 19.97 -3.50
CA CYS A 352 6.61 18.55 -3.83
C CYS A 352 6.27 18.29 -5.30
N HIS A 353 5.23 18.95 -5.81
CA HIS A 353 4.82 18.87 -7.21
C HIS A 353 5.94 19.33 -8.16
N GLU A 354 6.58 20.48 -7.87
CA GLU A 354 7.70 21.00 -8.66
C GLU A 354 8.93 20.07 -8.63
N LEU A 355 9.16 19.40 -7.51
CA LEU A 355 10.29 18.46 -7.31
C LEU A 355 10.01 17.04 -7.78
N GLY A 356 8.78 16.74 -8.25
CA GLY A 356 8.38 15.39 -8.66
C GLY A 356 8.13 14.42 -7.51
N ILE A 357 7.97 14.91 -6.28
CA ILE A 357 7.56 14.12 -5.13
C ILE A 357 6.04 13.99 -5.14
N ARG A 358 5.51 12.77 -5.21
CA ARG A 358 4.06 12.56 -5.14
C ARG A 358 3.54 12.92 -3.74
N THR A 359 2.34 13.50 -3.69
CA THR A 359 1.70 13.85 -2.41
C THR A 359 0.41 13.09 -2.24
N TYR A 360 0.27 12.47 -1.08
CA TYR A 360 -0.97 11.90 -0.60
C TYR A 360 -1.42 12.67 0.64
N ILE A 361 -2.68 13.05 0.75
CA ILE A 361 -3.16 13.84 1.89
C ILE A 361 -4.16 13.08 2.75
N PHE A 362 -4.02 13.22 4.07
CA PHE A 362 -4.99 12.74 5.04
C PHE A 362 -5.91 13.86 5.51
N LEU A 363 -7.20 13.53 5.60
CA LEU A 363 -8.26 14.43 6.02
C LEU A 363 -9.04 13.79 7.18
N MET A 364 -9.41 14.61 8.15
CA MET A 364 -10.26 14.23 9.27
C MET A 364 -11.53 15.07 9.24
N ILE A 365 -12.62 14.53 9.81
CA ILE A 365 -13.89 15.24 9.97
C ILE A 365 -14.44 14.99 11.38
N SER A 366 -15.29 15.90 11.83
CA SER A 366 -15.86 15.92 13.17
C SER A 366 -14.79 16.13 14.22
N LEU A 367 -13.97 17.17 14.02
CA LEU A 367 -12.94 17.59 14.97
C LEU A 367 -13.54 18.52 16.06
N PRO A 368 -12.86 18.67 17.21
CA PRO A 368 -13.25 19.65 18.23
C PRO A 368 -13.50 21.05 17.66
N ASP A 369 -14.64 21.64 18.02
CA ASP A 369 -15.07 22.98 17.60
C ASP A 369 -15.29 23.14 16.06
N GLU A 370 -15.29 22.04 15.28
CA GLU A 370 -15.43 22.09 13.83
C GLU A 370 -16.88 22.35 13.39
N THR A 371 -17.08 23.39 12.59
CA THR A 371 -18.39 23.73 12.03
C THR A 371 -18.54 23.20 10.60
N ARG A 372 -19.77 23.25 10.05
CA ARG A 372 -20.01 22.88 8.66
C ARG A 372 -19.23 23.76 7.67
N ASP A 373 -19.03 25.04 7.98
CA ASP A 373 -18.27 25.97 7.14
C ASP A 373 -16.77 25.64 7.11
N ASP A 374 -16.23 25.14 8.23
CA ASP A 374 -14.84 24.64 8.30
C ASP A 374 -14.66 23.39 7.44
N VAL A 375 -15.64 22.48 7.45
CA VAL A 375 -15.63 21.30 6.59
C VAL A 375 -15.66 21.69 5.11
N TYR A 376 -16.51 22.64 4.72
CA TYR A 376 -16.51 23.16 3.35
C TYR A 376 -15.19 23.85 3.00
N SER A 377 -14.55 24.56 3.94
CA SER A 377 -13.22 25.15 3.73
C SER A 377 -12.16 24.08 3.43
N THR A 378 -12.28 22.91 4.06
CA THR A 378 -11.44 21.73 3.75
C THR A 378 -11.68 21.23 2.33
N VAL A 379 -12.94 21.07 1.92
CA VAL A 379 -13.29 20.65 0.56
C VAL A 379 -12.80 21.65 -0.49
N GLU A 380 -12.94 22.96 -0.25
CA GLU A 380 -12.45 24.00 -1.15
C GLU A 380 -10.92 24.03 -1.24
N PHE A 381 -10.21 23.80 -0.12
CA PHE A 381 -8.76 23.63 -0.15
C PHE A 381 -8.35 22.46 -1.06
N VAL A 382 -8.98 21.30 -0.88
CA VAL A 382 -8.72 20.10 -1.69
C VAL A 382 -8.98 20.38 -3.18
N LYS A 383 -10.11 21.01 -3.51
CA LYS A 383 -10.42 21.43 -4.89
C LYS A 383 -9.33 22.34 -5.46
N SER A 384 -8.86 23.32 -4.69
CA SER A 384 -7.82 24.26 -5.13
C SER A 384 -6.47 23.61 -5.44
N LYS A 385 -6.19 22.45 -4.83
CA LYS A 385 -4.94 21.68 -5.00
C LYS A 385 -5.10 20.41 -5.81
N LEU A 386 -6.28 20.16 -6.36
CA LEU A 386 -6.65 18.89 -6.97
C LEU A 386 -5.70 18.45 -8.10
N SER A 387 -5.23 19.40 -8.92
CA SER A 387 -4.29 19.14 -10.02
C SER A 387 -2.87 18.78 -9.55
N LYS A 388 -2.46 19.25 -8.38
CA LYS A 388 -1.10 19.06 -7.83
C LYS A 388 -1.00 17.86 -6.90
N LEU A 389 -2.09 17.50 -6.25
CA LEU A 389 -2.17 16.31 -5.40
C LEU A 389 -2.06 15.05 -6.26
N SER A 390 -1.34 14.03 -5.80
CA SER A 390 -1.33 12.73 -6.46
C SER A 390 -2.55 11.91 -6.03
N LYS A 391 -2.78 11.81 -4.71
CA LYS A 391 -3.89 11.05 -4.14
C LYS A 391 -4.48 11.79 -2.93
N ILE A 392 -5.74 11.53 -2.63
CA ILE A 392 -6.46 12.10 -1.49
C ILE A 392 -7.08 10.93 -0.73
N GLU A 393 -6.77 10.80 0.55
CA GLU A 393 -7.56 9.91 1.41
C GLU A 393 -8.90 10.58 1.69
N GLY A 394 -9.98 9.80 1.58
CA GLY A 394 -11.29 10.27 2.03
C GLY A 394 -11.27 10.73 3.49
N PHE A 395 -12.32 11.40 3.93
CA PHE A 395 -12.42 11.81 5.33
C PHE A 395 -12.43 10.61 6.27
N SER A 396 -11.53 10.62 7.25
CA SER A 396 -11.60 9.76 8.42
C SER A 396 -12.38 10.47 9.53
N VAL A 397 -13.41 9.83 10.07
CA VAL A 397 -14.18 10.41 11.19
C VAL A 397 -13.32 10.35 12.46
N THR A 398 -13.34 11.42 13.25
CA THR A 398 -12.52 11.55 14.45
C THR A 398 -12.97 10.55 15.52
N HIS A 399 -12.09 9.58 15.79
CA HIS A 399 -12.28 8.60 16.86
C HIS A 399 -11.80 9.15 18.20
N ILE A 400 -12.53 8.79 19.25
CA ILE A 400 -12.06 8.98 20.62
C ILE A 400 -11.31 7.71 21.01
N TYR A 401 -10.12 7.88 21.61
CA TYR A 401 -9.28 6.77 22.06
C TYR A 401 -8.89 6.93 23.53
N PRO A 402 -8.78 5.83 24.30
CA PRO A 402 -8.40 5.90 25.71
C PRO A 402 -7.02 6.52 25.89
N GLY A 403 -6.87 7.39 26.87
CA GLY A 403 -5.63 8.08 27.23
C GLY A 403 -5.29 9.30 26.37
N THR A 404 -6.10 9.61 25.35
CA THR A 404 -5.96 10.85 24.57
C THR A 404 -6.54 12.05 25.31
N GLU A 405 -6.15 13.27 24.90
CA GLU A 405 -6.76 14.48 25.47
C GLU A 405 -8.20 14.65 25.00
N ILE A 406 -8.51 14.22 23.78
CA ILE A 406 -9.87 14.26 23.24
C ILE A 406 -10.84 13.38 24.04
N GLU A 407 -10.39 12.28 24.66
CA GLU A 407 -11.22 11.49 25.58
C GLU A 407 -11.64 12.31 26.80
N GLN A 408 -10.69 13.00 27.45
CA GLN A 408 -11.01 13.86 28.58
C GLN A 408 -11.99 14.97 28.17
N MET A 409 -11.74 15.62 27.03
CA MET A 409 -12.64 16.62 26.47
C MET A 409 -14.04 16.03 26.19
N ALA A 410 -14.13 14.78 25.75
CA ALA A 410 -15.39 14.14 25.44
C ALA A 410 -16.26 13.94 26.69
N PHE A 411 -15.66 13.59 27.83
CA PHE A 411 -16.36 13.55 29.12
C PHE A 411 -16.78 14.94 29.60
N GLU A 412 -15.89 15.93 29.50
CA GLU A 412 -16.14 17.31 29.93
C GLU A 412 -17.28 17.97 29.14
N ARG A 413 -17.35 17.69 27.84
CA ARG A 413 -18.35 18.23 26.91
C ARG A 413 -19.61 17.36 26.79
N GLY A 414 -19.68 16.23 27.50
CA GLY A 414 -20.84 15.35 27.51
C GLY A 414 -21.05 14.54 26.22
N ILE A 415 -20.00 14.40 25.40
CA ILE A 415 -20.00 13.51 24.21
C ILE A 415 -19.90 12.06 24.66
N LEU A 416 -19.09 11.78 25.69
CA LEU A 416 -19.12 10.53 26.45
C LEU A 416 -19.88 10.75 27.75
N SER A 417 -20.73 9.78 28.12
CA SER A 417 -21.46 9.81 29.37
C SER A 417 -20.51 9.53 30.55
N LYS A 418 -20.86 10.00 31.76
CA LYS A 418 -20.03 9.81 32.96
C LYS A 418 -19.87 8.35 33.39
N ASP A 419 -20.76 7.48 32.94
CA ASP A 419 -20.79 6.05 33.18
C ASP A 419 -20.24 5.22 32.01
N PHE A 420 -19.71 5.87 30.97
CA PHE A 420 -19.10 5.19 29.83
C PHE A 420 -17.93 4.29 30.29
N SER A 421 -17.86 3.10 29.70
CA SER A 421 -16.82 2.10 29.92
C SER A 421 -16.29 1.61 28.59
N TRP A 422 -14.96 1.52 28.45
CA TRP A 422 -14.31 0.92 27.28
C TRP A 422 -14.63 -0.56 27.14
N TYR A 423 -15.08 -1.19 28.22
CA TYR A 423 -15.48 -2.60 28.27
C TYR A 423 -17.01 -2.78 28.30
N ASP A 424 -17.79 -1.77 27.91
CA ASP A 424 -19.22 -1.94 27.64
C ASP A 424 -19.45 -2.62 26.28
N LYS A 425 -19.84 -3.90 26.31
CA LYS A 425 -20.11 -4.70 25.11
C LYS A 425 -21.37 -4.30 24.34
N VAL A 426 -22.28 -3.53 24.96
CA VAL A 426 -23.52 -3.08 24.29
C VAL A 426 -23.40 -1.67 23.72
N TYR A 427 -22.28 -0.98 23.94
CA TYR A 427 -22.03 0.33 23.34
C TYR A 427 -22.06 0.24 21.81
N THR A 428 -22.82 1.14 21.19
CA THR A 428 -22.91 1.28 19.73
C THR A 428 -22.48 2.69 19.35
N SER A 429 -21.55 2.79 18.40
CA SER A 429 -21.08 4.07 17.86
C SER A 429 -22.19 4.81 17.10
N ALA A 430 -22.02 6.11 16.92
CA ALA A 430 -22.94 6.95 16.13
C ALA A 430 -22.97 6.56 14.64
N MET A 431 -21.89 5.94 14.14
CA MET A 431 -21.77 5.43 12.77
C MET A 431 -21.22 3.99 12.81
N PRO A 432 -22.05 3.01 13.19
CA PRO A 432 -21.60 1.64 13.43
C PRO A 432 -21.09 0.92 12.17
N GLU A 433 -21.47 1.42 10.99
CA GLU A 433 -20.97 0.96 9.69
C GLU A 433 -19.48 1.27 9.47
N LEU A 434 -18.94 2.29 10.15
CA LEU A 434 -17.52 2.61 10.12
C LEU A 434 -16.78 1.83 11.20
N HIS A 435 -17.19 2.04 12.46
CA HIS A 435 -16.62 1.37 13.61
C HIS A 435 -17.72 1.08 14.63
N PRO A 436 -18.14 -0.19 14.82
CA PRO A 436 -19.35 -0.52 15.58
C PRO A 436 -19.24 -0.13 17.06
N THR A 437 -18.06 -0.22 17.63
CA THR A 437 -17.85 -0.17 19.08
C THR A 437 -16.90 0.94 19.54
N THR A 438 -16.33 1.73 18.63
CA THR A 438 -15.41 2.82 18.99
C THR A 438 -16.18 4.14 18.97
N PRO A 439 -16.16 4.94 20.05
CA PRO A 439 -16.82 6.23 20.07
C PRO A 439 -16.23 7.21 19.06
N LEU A 440 -17.11 8.00 18.44
CA LEU A 440 -16.76 9.07 17.53
C LEU A 440 -16.97 10.42 18.23
N TRP A 441 -16.13 11.39 17.91
CA TRP A 441 -16.36 12.77 18.36
C TRP A 441 -17.54 13.36 17.61
N MET A 442 -18.69 13.52 18.27
CA MET A 442 -19.94 14.00 17.66
C MET A 442 -20.45 15.24 18.41
N GLU A 443 -19.85 16.38 18.11
CA GLU A 443 -20.13 17.64 18.81
C GLU A 443 -21.07 18.57 18.03
N HIS A 444 -20.62 19.03 16.86
CA HIS A 444 -21.35 20.01 16.03
C HIS A 444 -21.83 19.44 14.69
N LEU A 445 -21.28 18.29 14.28
CA LEU A 445 -21.63 17.62 13.04
C LEU A 445 -22.46 16.38 13.34
N ASP A 446 -23.53 16.17 12.59
CA ASP A 446 -24.35 14.97 12.66
C ASP A 446 -23.93 13.94 11.60
N ALA A 447 -24.27 12.67 11.84
CA ALA A 447 -23.89 11.57 10.95
C ALA A 447 -24.44 11.73 9.51
N THR A 448 -25.58 12.40 9.33
CA THR A 448 -26.17 12.62 8.00
C THR A 448 -25.30 13.59 7.19
N PHE A 449 -24.88 14.69 7.82
CA PHE A 449 -23.97 15.65 7.21
C PHE A 449 -22.60 15.03 6.91
N ILE A 450 -22.03 14.28 7.84
CA ILE A 450 -20.73 13.61 7.64
C ILE A 450 -20.78 12.67 6.43
N ARG A 451 -21.79 11.79 6.33
CA ARG A 451 -21.97 10.91 5.17
C ARG A 451 -22.07 11.68 3.86
N LYS A 452 -22.90 12.72 3.84
CA LYS A 452 -23.06 13.56 2.65
C LYS A 452 -21.72 14.14 2.18
N ILE A 453 -20.90 14.68 3.08
CA ILE A 453 -19.60 15.26 2.72
C ILE A 453 -18.60 14.20 2.28
N MET A 454 -18.59 13.04 2.95
CA MET A 454 -17.75 11.91 2.54
C MET A 454 -18.08 11.48 1.11
N ASP A 455 -19.36 11.35 0.77
CA ASP A 455 -19.82 11.03 -0.58
C ASP A 455 -19.43 12.13 -1.59
N GLU A 456 -19.64 13.41 -1.27
CA GLU A 456 -19.26 14.53 -2.13
C GLU A 456 -17.75 14.57 -2.41
N LEU A 457 -16.91 14.33 -1.40
CA LEU A 457 -15.46 14.25 -1.57
C LEU A 457 -15.08 13.02 -2.41
N GLN A 458 -15.71 11.88 -2.19
CA GLN A 458 -15.45 10.68 -2.98
C GLN A 458 -15.81 10.88 -4.46
N GLU A 459 -16.93 11.55 -4.75
CA GLU A 459 -17.30 11.91 -6.12
C GLU A 459 -16.34 12.94 -6.73
N LEU A 460 -15.80 13.89 -5.95
CA LEU A 460 -14.75 14.79 -6.40
C LEU A 460 -13.47 14.03 -6.79
N ILE A 461 -13.06 13.06 -5.97
CA ILE A 461 -11.89 12.20 -6.24
C ILE A 461 -12.10 11.41 -7.54
N LYS A 462 -13.26 10.77 -7.70
CA LYS A 462 -13.61 10.05 -8.95
C LYS A 462 -13.69 11.01 -10.15
N ALA A 463 -14.21 12.21 -9.96
CA ALA A 463 -14.31 13.21 -11.02
C ALA A 463 -12.94 13.66 -11.52
N LYS A 464 -11.94 13.76 -10.64
CA LYS A 464 -10.54 14.04 -11.03
C LYS A 464 -10.01 12.97 -11.99
N GLU A 465 -10.21 11.70 -11.66
CA GLU A 465 -9.80 10.56 -12.50
C GLU A 465 -10.50 10.61 -13.86
N ARG A 466 -11.81 10.89 -13.88
CA ARG A 466 -12.59 11.00 -15.12
C ARG A 466 -12.22 12.22 -15.97
N LEU A 467 -11.95 13.37 -15.34
CA LEU A 467 -11.49 14.58 -16.04
C LEU A 467 -10.16 14.33 -16.74
N TRP A 468 -9.28 13.57 -16.09
CA TRP A 468 -8.05 13.14 -16.72
C TRP A 468 -8.31 12.32 -18.00
N GLU A 469 -9.17 11.31 -17.91
CA GLU A 469 -9.55 10.47 -19.07
C GLU A 469 -10.17 11.30 -20.20
N LEU A 470 -11.04 12.25 -19.87
CA LEU A 470 -11.69 13.12 -20.86
C LEU A 470 -10.71 14.10 -21.49
N ARG A 471 -9.80 14.68 -20.71
CA ARG A 471 -8.74 15.55 -21.24
C ARG A 471 -7.83 14.76 -22.18
N LEU A 472 -7.50 13.51 -21.84
CA LEU A 472 -6.73 12.60 -22.71
C LEU A 472 -7.49 12.32 -24.00
N GLU A 473 -8.80 12.09 -23.91
CA GLU A 473 -9.67 11.94 -25.08
C GLU A 473 -9.67 13.17 -25.98
N LEU A 474 -9.80 14.36 -25.40
CA LEU A 474 -9.77 15.62 -26.14
C LEU A 474 -8.41 15.88 -26.76
N PHE A 475 -7.31 15.60 -26.05
CA PHE A 475 -5.95 15.68 -26.59
C PHE A 475 -5.80 14.77 -27.80
N CYS A 476 -6.13 13.47 -27.67
CA CYS A 476 -6.09 12.53 -28.79
C CYS A 476 -6.94 13.01 -29.98
N ARG A 477 -8.15 13.52 -29.73
CA ARG A 477 -9.02 14.05 -30.78
C ARG A 477 -8.45 15.32 -31.44
N ALA A 478 -7.94 16.27 -30.66
CA ALA A 478 -7.36 17.52 -31.16
C ALA A 478 -6.09 17.26 -31.98
N ALA A 479 -5.21 16.39 -31.46
CA ALA A 479 -4.03 15.91 -32.18
C ALA A 479 -4.42 15.28 -33.52
N MET A 480 -5.48 14.45 -33.53
CA MET A 480 -5.98 13.77 -34.74
C MET A 480 -6.72 14.70 -35.72
N ASN A 481 -7.47 15.69 -35.26
CA ASN A 481 -8.17 16.64 -36.14
C ASN A 481 -7.21 17.62 -36.84
N ARG A 482 -6.07 17.92 -36.20
CA ARG A 482 -5.01 18.78 -36.76
C ARG A 482 -4.09 18.04 -37.75
N LEU A 483 -4.41 16.79 -38.11
CA LEU A 483 -3.66 15.94 -39.05
C LEU A 483 -3.81 16.31 -40.54
N HIS A 484 -4.69 17.26 -40.87
CA HIS A 484 -4.92 17.68 -42.25
C HIS A 484 -4.05 18.85 -42.73
N GLU A 485 -3.18 19.42 -41.88
CA GLU A 485 -2.32 20.57 -42.23
C GLU A 485 -0.90 20.19 -42.68
N ASP A 486 0.00 21.13 -42.98
CA ASP A 486 1.36 20.84 -43.49
C ASP A 486 2.34 20.37 -42.40
N GLY A 487 3.36 19.57 -42.75
CA GLY A 487 4.16 18.74 -41.82
C GLY A 487 4.84 19.46 -40.64
N GLU A 488 5.39 20.66 -40.82
CA GLU A 488 6.02 21.44 -39.74
C GLU A 488 5.01 22.13 -38.82
N LYS A 489 3.85 22.55 -39.36
CA LYS A 489 2.74 23.06 -38.55
C LYS A 489 2.14 21.96 -37.67
N ARG A 490 2.09 20.71 -38.17
CA ARG A 490 1.59 19.54 -37.41
C ARG A 490 2.35 19.31 -36.10
N LEU A 491 3.69 19.31 -36.13
CA LEU A 491 4.51 19.06 -34.94
C LEU A 491 4.37 20.18 -33.92
N SER A 492 4.39 21.44 -34.36
CA SER A 492 4.17 22.61 -33.50
C SER A 492 2.78 22.61 -32.85
N LEU A 493 1.75 22.21 -33.59
CA LEU A 493 0.37 22.11 -33.09
C LEU A 493 0.17 20.94 -32.12
N LEU A 494 0.85 19.82 -32.35
CA LEU A 494 0.90 18.67 -31.45
C LEU A 494 1.61 19.02 -30.14
N VAL A 495 2.76 19.70 -30.22
CA VAL A 495 3.51 20.17 -29.05
C VAL A 495 2.70 21.19 -28.25
N SER A 496 1.99 22.11 -28.91
CA SER A 496 1.10 23.06 -28.23
C SER A 496 -0.10 22.38 -27.56
N ALA A 497 -0.75 21.41 -28.23
CA ALA A 497 -1.83 20.64 -27.63
C ALA A 497 -1.35 19.75 -26.47
N PHE A 498 -0.12 19.24 -26.56
CA PHE A 498 0.53 18.46 -25.52
C PHE A 498 0.91 19.32 -24.31
N ASP A 499 1.35 20.56 -24.55
CA ASP A 499 1.62 21.58 -23.51
C ASP A 499 0.35 22.00 -22.78
N GLU A 500 -0.76 22.25 -23.49
CA GLU A 500 -2.06 22.50 -22.87
C GLU A 500 -2.57 21.31 -22.04
N PHE A 501 -2.22 20.08 -22.45
CA PHE A 501 -2.71 18.86 -21.83
C PHE A 501 -1.89 18.41 -20.60
N LEU A 502 -0.56 18.54 -20.65
CA LEU A 502 0.36 18.04 -19.62
C LEU A 502 1.19 19.13 -18.94
N GLY A 503 1.05 20.40 -19.30
CA GLY A 503 1.84 21.49 -18.74
C GLY A 503 1.73 21.65 -17.22
N GLU A 504 0.62 21.16 -16.63
CA GLU A 504 0.42 21.10 -15.17
C GLU A 504 0.91 19.80 -14.51
N TYR A 505 1.36 18.81 -15.30
CA TYR A 505 1.68 17.45 -14.82
C TYR A 505 3.11 16.99 -15.18
N ILE A 506 3.81 17.77 -16.00
CA ILE A 506 5.18 17.50 -16.42
C ILE A 506 6.13 18.56 -15.83
N PRO A 507 7.29 18.16 -15.25
CA PRO A 507 8.30 19.11 -14.80
C PRO A 507 8.69 20.13 -15.88
N LEU A 508 8.77 21.41 -15.52
CA LEU A 508 9.05 22.55 -16.42
C LEU A 508 10.27 22.33 -17.34
N ARG A 509 11.29 21.61 -16.86
CA ARG A 509 12.49 21.27 -17.62
C ARG A 509 12.20 20.37 -18.82
N LEU A 510 11.37 19.34 -18.64
CA LEU A 510 10.97 18.43 -19.72
C LEU A 510 10.13 19.17 -20.77
N MET A 511 9.23 20.07 -20.33
CA MET A 511 8.46 20.91 -21.24
C MET A 511 9.33 21.88 -22.05
N GLY A 512 10.42 22.39 -21.47
CA GLY A 512 11.40 23.22 -22.16
C GLY A 512 12.07 22.49 -23.33
N ASP A 513 12.52 21.25 -23.11
CA ASP A 513 13.17 20.42 -24.13
C ASP A 513 12.21 20.05 -25.27
N ILE A 514 10.95 19.71 -24.93
CA ILE A 514 9.89 19.42 -25.91
C ILE A 514 9.56 20.66 -26.76
N LYS A 515 9.39 21.84 -26.13
CA LYS A 515 9.10 23.11 -26.83
C LYS A 515 10.21 23.53 -27.79
N ALA A 516 11.45 23.16 -27.49
CA ALA A 516 12.60 23.47 -28.33
C ALA A 516 12.80 22.49 -29.50
N GLY A 517 11.88 21.52 -29.70
CA GLY A 517 12.00 20.50 -30.74
C GLY A 517 13.10 19.47 -30.49
N LYS A 518 13.68 19.47 -29.29
CA LYS A 518 14.79 18.61 -28.88
C LYS A 518 14.25 17.28 -28.35
N ILE A 519 13.51 16.57 -29.21
CA ILE A 519 12.78 15.34 -28.86
C ILE A 519 13.72 14.29 -28.25
N HIS A 520 14.97 14.21 -28.72
CA HIS A 520 15.97 13.30 -28.18
C HIS A 520 16.45 13.70 -26.78
N GLU A 521 16.70 14.98 -26.54
CA GLU A 521 17.12 15.49 -25.23
C GLU A 521 15.96 15.41 -24.24
N ALA A 522 14.72 15.64 -24.68
CA ALA A 522 13.51 15.39 -23.90
C ALA A 522 13.36 13.90 -23.55
N ALA A 523 13.65 12.98 -24.49
CA ALA A 523 13.62 11.53 -24.25
C ALA A 523 14.75 11.07 -23.30
N GLN A 524 15.95 11.64 -23.40
CA GLN A 524 17.05 11.40 -22.46
C GLN A 524 16.78 12.01 -21.09
N SER A 525 16.21 13.23 -21.04
CA SER A 525 15.70 13.84 -19.82
C SER A 525 14.65 12.91 -19.20
N LEU A 526 13.70 12.36 -19.96
CA LEU A 526 12.72 11.35 -19.52
C LEU A 526 13.36 10.05 -19.01
N GLN A 527 14.43 9.55 -19.64
CA GLN A 527 15.21 8.41 -19.12
C GLN A 527 15.94 8.76 -17.82
N SER A 528 16.48 9.98 -17.68
CA SER A 528 17.00 10.46 -16.40
C SER A 528 15.89 10.69 -15.35
N PHE A 529 14.65 10.82 -15.81
CA PHE A 529 13.41 10.82 -15.01
C PHE A 529 12.76 9.42 -14.95
N GLU A 530 13.47 8.32 -15.22
CA GLU A 530 13.02 6.94 -14.90
C GLU A 530 12.54 6.81 -13.44
N HIS A 531 12.95 7.76 -12.60
CA HIS A 531 12.61 7.88 -11.19
C HIS A 531 11.34 8.68 -10.89
N ILE A 532 10.87 9.56 -11.79
CA ILE A 532 9.53 10.14 -11.70
C ILE A 532 8.57 9.14 -12.30
N VAL A 533 7.85 8.43 -11.44
CA VAL A 533 6.72 7.64 -11.90
C VAL A 533 5.64 8.63 -12.30
N LEU A 534 5.70 9.06 -13.57
CA LEU A 534 4.60 9.69 -14.26
C LEU A 534 3.39 8.76 -14.07
N ALA A 535 2.27 9.29 -13.60
CA ALA A 535 1.04 8.52 -13.47
C ALA A 535 0.83 7.72 -14.77
N GLN A 536 0.41 6.46 -14.67
CA GLN A 536 0.31 5.54 -15.82
C GLN A 536 -0.39 6.16 -17.04
N SER A 537 -1.32 7.06 -16.75
CA SER A 537 -2.10 7.81 -17.69
C SER A 537 -1.32 8.90 -18.42
N VAL A 538 -0.32 9.54 -17.80
CA VAL A 538 0.67 10.45 -18.41
C VAL A 538 1.63 9.67 -19.31
N ARG A 539 2.04 8.45 -18.91
CA ARG A 539 2.87 7.57 -19.75
C ARG A 539 2.15 7.13 -21.02
N ILE A 540 0.88 6.73 -20.91
CA ILE A 540 0.03 6.45 -22.09
C ILE A 540 -0.07 7.67 -22.99
N SER A 541 -0.23 8.86 -22.42
CA SER A 541 -0.30 10.11 -23.18
C SER A 541 0.99 10.42 -23.92
N LEU A 542 2.13 10.19 -23.29
CA LEU A 542 3.46 10.27 -23.92
C LEU A 542 3.60 9.24 -25.03
N ILE A 543 3.27 7.97 -24.79
CA ILE A 543 3.32 6.90 -25.81
C ILE A 543 2.43 7.27 -27.01
N ILE A 544 1.21 7.73 -26.78
CA ILE A 544 0.29 8.16 -27.84
C ILE A 544 0.88 9.38 -28.57
N PHE A 545 1.41 10.38 -27.85
CA PHE A 545 2.07 11.53 -28.45
C PHE A 545 3.26 11.14 -29.32
N PHE A 546 4.12 10.22 -28.85
CA PHE A 546 5.28 9.74 -29.60
C PHE A 546 4.87 8.88 -30.80
N LEU A 547 3.88 7.99 -30.67
CA LEU A 547 3.30 7.24 -31.78
C LEU A 547 2.66 8.15 -32.84
N LEU A 548 2.00 9.22 -32.40
CA LEU A 548 1.47 10.25 -33.28
C LEU A 548 2.65 10.98 -33.96
N ALA A 549 3.59 11.55 -33.20
CA ALA A 549 4.76 12.24 -33.75
C ALA A 549 5.56 11.38 -34.75
N LEU A 550 5.70 10.08 -34.48
CA LEU A 550 6.32 9.07 -35.36
C LEU A 550 5.58 8.89 -36.68
N SER A 551 4.25 8.78 -36.63
CA SER A 551 3.39 8.67 -37.81
C SER A 551 3.40 9.93 -38.69
N PHE A 552 3.97 11.05 -38.20
CA PHE A 552 3.92 12.36 -38.87
C PHE A 552 5.28 12.99 -39.20
N GLY A 553 6.40 12.33 -38.88
CA GLY A 553 7.76 12.78 -39.28
C GLY A 553 8.06 12.55 -40.77
N ARG A 554 8.88 13.43 -41.40
CA ARG A 554 9.30 13.32 -42.81
C ARG A 554 9.85 11.93 -43.13
N ASP A 555 9.58 11.44 -44.34
CA ASP A 555 9.99 10.11 -44.81
C ASP A 555 11.51 9.87 -44.85
N ASP A 556 12.32 10.93 -44.77
CA ASP A 556 13.78 10.85 -44.96
C ASP A 556 14.60 10.63 -43.68
N ASP A 557 13.99 10.67 -42.48
CA ASP A 557 14.74 10.50 -41.22
C ASP A 557 14.44 9.15 -40.55
N ARG A 558 14.92 8.08 -41.21
CA ARG A 558 14.78 6.69 -40.74
C ARG A 558 15.38 6.48 -39.36
N GLU A 559 16.41 7.23 -38.99
CA GLU A 559 17.13 7.05 -37.72
C GLU A 559 16.33 7.61 -36.54
N ASN A 560 15.71 8.78 -36.68
CA ASN A 560 14.81 9.32 -35.65
C ASN A 560 13.52 8.52 -35.51
N LYS A 561 12.96 8.00 -36.61
CA LYS A 561 11.83 7.06 -36.56
C LYS A 561 12.20 5.77 -35.82
N ALA A 562 13.32 5.12 -36.16
CA ALA A 562 13.79 3.90 -35.49
C ALA A 562 14.07 4.09 -33.99
N ARG A 563 14.66 5.23 -33.60
CA ARG A 563 14.96 5.54 -32.18
C ARG A 563 13.69 5.82 -31.36
N SER A 564 12.73 6.54 -31.94
CA SER A 564 11.44 6.82 -31.28
C SER A 564 10.57 5.56 -31.18
N LEU A 565 10.64 4.67 -32.17
CA LEU A 565 10.04 3.33 -32.12
C LEU A 565 10.67 2.46 -31.02
N THR A 566 11.99 2.49 -30.91
CA THR A 566 12.72 1.82 -29.81
C THR A 566 12.28 2.35 -28.43
N PHE A 567 12.08 3.66 -28.29
CA PHE A 567 11.55 4.27 -27.07
C PHE A 567 10.11 3.85 -26.74
N VAL A 568 9.22 3.80 -27.75
CA VAL A 568 7.86 3.27 -27.59
C VAL A 568 7.90 1.80 -27.15
N SER A 569 8.81 0.99 -27.72
CA SER A 569 8.98 -0.41 -27.31
C SER A 569 9.42 -0.55 -25.84
N HIS A 570 10.38 0.26 -25.38
CA HIS A 570 10.84 0.26 -23.99
C HIS A 570 9.77 0.73 -22.99
N LEU A 571 8.93 1.68 -23.38
CA LEU A 571 7.77 2.09 -22.58
C LEU A 571 6.67 1.01 -22.53
N TRP A 572 6.64 0.09 -23.49
CA TRP A 572 5.59 -0.92 -23.67
C TRP A 572 5.95 -2.32 -23.12
N ASP A 573 7.24 -2.62 -22.94
CA ASP A 573 7.74 -3.91 -22.41
C ASP A 573 7.48 -4.12 -20.89
N HIS A 574 6.83 -3.18 -20.21
CA HIS A 574 6.38 -3.33 -18.83
C HIS A 574 4.92 -3.84 -18.76
N PRO A 575 4.55 -4.71 -17.80
CA PRO A 575 3.28 -5.42 -17.79
C PRO A 575 2.11 -4.48 -17.42
N PHE A 576 1.54 -3.79 -18.41
CA PHE A 576 0.40 -2.88 -18.25
C PHE A 576 -0.92 -3.27 -18.97
N PRO A 577 -1.40 -4.54 -18.98
CA PRO A 577 -2.67 -4.88 -19.63
C PRO A 577 -3.92 -4.19 -19.05
N GLY A 578 -3.84 -3.70 -17.80
CA GLY A 578 -5.00 -3.22 -17.05
C GLY A 578 -5.58 -1.86 -17.49
N LEU A 579 -4.76 -0.93 -17.96
CA LEU A 579 -5.20 0.48 -18.12
C LEU A 579 -5.73 0.83 -19.52
N ILE A 580 -5.24 0.15 -20.58
CA ILE A 580 -5.94 0.14 -21.88
C ILE A 580 -7.38 -0.38 -21.70
N HIS A 581 -7.62 -1.17 -20.65
CA HIS A 581 -8.92 -1.67 -20.26
C HIS A 581 -9.86 -0.65 -19.60
N ASN A 582 -9.42 0.60 -19.35
CA ASN A 582 -10.25 1.70 -18.79
C ASN A 582 -10.46 2.91 -19.71
N LEU A 583 -9.71 3.08 -20.81
CA LEU A 583 -9.98 4.15 -21.80
C LEU A 583 -11.41 4.08 -22.36
N SER A 584 -12.10 5.19 -22.62
CA SER A 584 -13.48 5.17 -23.13
C SER A 584 -13.60 4.32 -24.43
N GLY A 585 -14.69 3.56 -24.58
CA GLY A 585 -14.88 2.62 -25.71
C GLY A 585 -14.72 3.26 -27.10
N LYS A 586 -15.10 4.54 -27.25
CA LYS A 586 -14.95 5.29 -28.50
C LYS A 586 -13.52 5.73 -28.83
N LEU A 587 -12.68 5.99 -27.82
CA LEU A 587 -11.24 6.17 -27.99
C LEU A 587 -10.57 4.86 -28.41
N ARG A 588 -11.00 3.76 -27.78
CA ARG A 588 -10.50 2.40 -28.05
C ARG A 588 -10.79 1.94 -29.47
N GLU A 589 -12.01 2.14 -29.97
CA GLU A 589 -12.58 1.47 -31.16
C GLU A 589 -12.17 2.03 -32.53
N HIS A 590 -11.63 3.24 -32.63
CA HIS A 590 -11.34 3.83 -33.96
C HIS A 590 -9.92 4.36 -34.12
N TYR A 591 -9.35 4.95 -33.06
CA TYR A 591 -8.16 5.79 -33.21
C TYR A 591 -6.85 5.04 -33.00
N LEU A 592 -6.77 4.18 -31.97
CA LEU A 592 -5.57 3.37 -31.73
C LEU A 592 -5.36 2.33 -32.83
N PHE A 593 -6.42 1.66 -33.29
CA PHE A 593 -6.31 0.66 -34.36
C PHE A 593 -5.90 1.29 -35.70
N SER A 594 -6.42 2.47 -36.04
CA SER A 594 -6.01 3.20 -37.24
C SER A 594 -4.54 3.61 -37.17
N ALA A 595 -4.10 4.17 -36.04
CA ALA A 595 -2.71 4.52 -35.80
C ALA A 595 -1.79 3.30 -35.86
N LEU A 596 -2.14 2.21 -35.18
CA LEU A 596 -1.39 0.94 -35.22
C LEU A 596 -1.30 0.39 -36.64
N SER A 597 -2.39 0.46 -37.42
CA SER A 597 -2.42 -0.01 -38.81
C SER A 597 -1.54 0.85 -39.74
N GLN A 598 -1.53 2.16 -39.51
CA GLN A 598 -0.71 3.11 -40.27
C GLN A 598 0.78 3.00 -39.90
N THR A 599 1.11 2.73 -38.64
CA THR A 599 2.47 2.46 -38.21
C THR A 599 2.95 1.12 -38.76
N LEU A 600 2.12 0.07 -38.69
CA LEU A 600 2.43 -1.25 -39.27
C LEU A 600 2.70 -1.19 -40.77
N SER A 601 1.98 -0.36 -41.53
CA SER A 601 2.21 -0.22 -42.97
C SER A 601 3.51 0.49 -43.34
N GLN A 602 4.18 1.12 -42.36
CA GLN A 602 5.45 1.82 -42.51
C GLN A 602 6.65 1.02 -41.98
N LEU A 603 6.41 -0.07 -41.26
CA LEU A 603 7.45 -0.92 -40.69
C LEU A 603 7.82 -2.04 -41.67
N ASP A 604 9.11 -2.35 -41.73
CA ASP A 604 9.57 -3.55 -42.42
C ASP A 604 9.13 -4.79 -41.64
N GLU A 605 8.77 -5.87 -42.34
CA GLU A 605 8.32 -7.11 -41.69
C GLU A 605 9.40 -7.73 -40.79
N SER A 606 10.68 -7.46 -41.06
CA SER A 606 11.82 -7.88 -40.24
C SER A 606 12.00 -7.08 -38.96
N ASP A 607 11.27 -5.98 -38.78
CA ASP A 607 11.32 -5.16 -37.57
C ASP A 607 10.78 -5.94 -36.35
N PRO A 608 11.52 -6.00 -35.23
CA PRO A 608 11.08 -6.67 -34.00
C PRO A 608 9.71 -6.21 -33.50
N MET A 609 9.36 -4.92 -33.68
CA MET A 609 8.08 -4.36 -33.24
C MET A 609 6.89 -4.81 -34.08
N PHE A 610 7.12 -5.26 -35.31
CA PHE A 610 6.03 -5.65 -36.21
C PHE A 610 5.23 -6.83 -35.63
N ALA A 611 5.91 -7.78 -34.96
CA ALA A 611 5.24 -8.89 -34.28
C ALA A 611 4.42 -8.41 -33.06
N THR A 612 4.95 -7.45 -32.29
CA THR A 612 4.25 -6.86 -31.15
C THR A 612 2.98 -6.12 -31.59
N LEU A 613 3.08 -5.31 -32.64
CA LEU A 613 1.95 -4.52 -33.15
C LEU A 613 0.86 -5.40 -33.76
N LEU A 614 1.23 -6.43 -34.52
CA LEU A 614 0.28 -7.44 -35.02
C LEU A 614 -0.42 -8.16 -33.87
N TYR A 615 0.31 -8.53 -32.81
CA TYR A 615 -0.28 -9.19 -31.65
C TYR A 615 -1.37 -8.33 -31.01
N HIS A 616 -1.08 -7.05 -30.78
CA HIS A 616 -2.05 -6.12 -30.23
C HIS A 616 -3.24 -5.85 -31.16
N GLN A 617 -3.02 -5.76 -32.48
CA GLN A 617 -4.13 -5.69 -33.44
C GLN A 617 -5.04 -6.91 -33.36
N SER A 618 -4.47 -8.11 -33.21
CA SER A 618 -5.27 -9.34 -33.09
C SER A 618 -6.07 -9.39 -31.79
N TRP A 619 -5.44 -9.02 -30.68
CA TRP A 619 -6.09 -8.96 -29.37
C TRP A 619 -7.26 -7.97 -29.38
N TRP A 620 -7.07 -6.83 -30.07
CA TRP A 620 -8.07 -5.78 -30.16
C TRP A 620 -9.26 -6.19 -31.04
N ALA A 621 -9.02 -6.87 -32.17
CA ALA A 621 -10.09 -7.45 -32.99
C ALA A 621 -10.94 -8.45 -32.17
N ASP A 622 -10.32 -9.27 -31.32
CA ASP A 622 -11.04 -10.22 -30.45
C ASP A 622 -11.95 -9.52 -29.43
N LYS A 623 -11.50 -8.40 -28.86
CA LYS A 623 -12.28 -7.61 -27.89
C LYS A 623 -13.50 -6.93 -28.53
N ASN A 624 -13.43 -6.62 -29.81
CA ASN A 624 -14.54 -6.02 -30.57
C ASN A 624 -15.49 -7.06 -31.18
N ASN A 625 -15.41 -8.33 -30.74
CA ASN A 625 -16.13 -9.46 -31.33
C ASN A 625 -15.83 -9.68 -32.83
N GLU A 626 -14.73 -9.13 -33.37
CA GLU A 626 -14.24 -9.38 -34.73
C GLU A 626 -13.34 -10.63 -34.76
N ARG A 627 -13.84 -11.76 -34.25
CA ARG A 627 -13.05 -12.98 -34.01
C ARG A 627 -12.34 -13.50 -35.28
N ASP A 628 -13.01 -13.45 -36.43
CA ASP A 628 -12.42 -13.87 -37.72
C ASP A 628 -11.24 -12.98 -38.15
N LYS A 629 -11.28 -11.69 -37.82
CA LYS A 629 -10.21 -10.75 -38.12
C LYS A 629 -9.03 -10.94 -37.17
N ALA A 630 -9.30 -11.14 -35.88
CA ALA A 630 -8.29 -11.50 -34.89
C ALA A 630 -7.55 -12.77 -35.28
N TYR A 631 -8.31 -13.78 -35.72
CA TYR A 631 -7.80 -15.05 -36.20
C TYR A 631 -6.82 -14.86 -37.37
N ARG A 632 -7.21 -14.11 -38.42
CA ARG A 632 -6.34 -13.84 -39.58
C ARG A 632 -5.05 -13.09 -39.21
N ILE A 633 -5.13 -12.13 -38.29
CA ILE A 633 -3.95 -11.38 -37.83
C ILE A 633 -2.99 -12.32 -37.07
N ARG A 634 -3.52 -13.23 -36.25
CA ARG A 634 -2.73 -14.26 -35.56
C ARG A 634 -2.11 -15.27 -36.51
N GLU A 635 -2.77 -15.62 -37.62
CA GLU A 635 -2.14 -16.47 -38.64
C GLU A 635 -0.88 -15.84 -39.27
N VAL A 636 -0.83 -14.50 -39.34
CA VAL A 636 0.38 -13.79 -39.77
C VAL A 636 1.47 -13.88 -38.69
N LEU A 637 1.09 -13.77 -37.41
CA LEU A 637 2.01 -13.92 -36.27
C LEU A 637 2.59 -15.34 -36.15
N GLU A 638 1.76 -16.36 -36.34
CA GLU A 638 2.13 -17.78 -36.26
C GLU A 638 3.22 -18.16 -37.26
N LYS A 639 3.25 -17.48 -38.42
CA LYS A 639 4.21 -17.75 -39.51
C LYS A 639 5.55 -17.06 -39.28
N ARG A 640 5.71 -16.26 -38.22
CA ARG A 640 6.94 -15.51 -37.97
C ARG A 640 8.05 -16.41 -37.40
N PRO A 641 9.32 -16.12 -37.70
CA PRO A 641 10.45 -16.80 -37.07
C PRO A 641 10.40 -16.66 -35.55
N ILE A 642 10.63 -17.75 -34.84
CA ILE A 642 10.66 -17.78 -33.38
C ILE A 642 12.07 -17.35 -32.93
N THR A 643 12.15 -16.17 -32.35
CA THR A 643 13.35 -15.56 -31.77
C THR A 643 13.10 -15.25 -30.29
N SER A 644 14.12 -14.81 -29.55
CA SER A 644 13.93 -14.36 -28.15
C SER A 644 12.84 -13.29 -28.02
N ASN A 645 12.67 -12.43 -29.04
CA ASN A 645 11.78 -11.27 -28.99
C ASN A 645 10.37 -11.57 -29.54
N THR A 646 10.21 -12.64 -30.33
CA THR A 646 8.92 -12.99 -30.96
C THR A 646 8.24 -14.19 -30.30
N LYS A 647 8.97 -14.94 -29.47
CA LYS A 647 8.51 -16.21 -28.89
C LYS A 647 7.18 -16.10 -28.15
N ASP A 648 7.03 -15.10 -27.28
CA ASP A 648 5.82 -14.97 -26.46
C ASP A 648 4.60 -14.54 -27.28
N PHE A 649 4.80 -13.72 -28.32
CA PHE A 649 3.75 -13.29 -29.23
C PHE A 649 3.27 -14.43 -30.14
N VAL A 650 4.20 -15.20 -30.73
CA VAL A 650 3.89 -16.40 -31.53
C VAL A 650 3.19 -17.45 -30.67
N PHE A 651 3.68 -17.66 -29.45
CA PHE A 651 3.07 -18.56 -28.47
C PHE A 651 1.61 -18.19 -28.17
N SER A 652 1.36 -16.90 -27.88
CA SER A 652 0.01 -16.43 -27.57
C SER A 652 -0.92 -16.52 -28.77
N ALA A 653 -0.44 -16.20 -29.97
CA ALA A 653 -1.20 -16.33 -31.22
C ALA A 653 -1.66 -17.79 -31.45
N LEU A 654 -0.74 -18.76 -31.33
CA LEU A 654 -1.04 -20.19 -31.48
C LEU A 654 -2.10 -20.67 -30.49
N TYR A 655 -1.98 -20.29 -29.21
CA TYR A 655 -2.94 -20.68 -28.18
C TYR A 655 -4.35 -20.14 -28.44
N HIS A 656 -4.46 -18.85 -28.77
CA HIS A 656 -5.75 -18.21 -29.00
C HIS A 656 -6.43 -18.67 -30.29
N ASN A 657 -5.67 -18.92 -31.37
CA ASN A 657 -6.21 -19.50 -32.58
C ASN A 657 -6.65 -20.95 -32.40
N ALA A 658 -5.96 -21.73 -31.55
CA ALA A 658 -6.42 -23.08 -31.22
C ALA A 658 -7.78 -23.09 -30.50
N ILE A 659 -8.03 -22.10 -29.62
CA ILE A 659 -9.36 -21.92 -29.00
C ILE A 659 -10.41 -21.58 -30.07
N HIS A 660 -10.05 -20.73 -31.02
CA HIS A 660 -10.95 -20.32 -32.11
C HIS A 660 -11.32 -21.52 -33.00
N ASP A 661 -10.34 -22.31 -33.43
CA ASP A 661 -10.56 -23.53 -34.23
C ASP A 661 -11.43 -24.54 -33.49
N TYR A 662 -11.12 -24.77 -32.20
CA TYR A 662 -11.89 -25.68 -31.36
C TYR A 662 -13.35 -25.23 -31.25
N SER A 663 -13.58 -23.94 -31.05
CA SER A 663 -14.92 -23.36 -30.95
C SER A 663 -15.72 -23.47 -32.25
N ASN A 664 -15.04 -23.51 -33.40
CA ASN A 664 -15.65 -23.66 -34.73
C ASN A 664 -15.66 -25.11 -35.25
N GLY A 665 -15.21 -26.08 -34.44
CA GLY A 665 -15.26 -27.51 -34.76
C GLY A 665 -14.07 -28.05 -35.57
N ASP A 666 -13.03 -27.26 -35.86
CA ASP A 666 -11.79 -27.74 -36.48
C ASP A 666 -10.81 -28.27 -35.43
N LEU A 667 -11.13 -29.45 -34.93
CA LEU A 667 -10.36 -30.15 -33.89
C LEU A 667 -8.91 -30.44 -34.32
N ALA A 668 -8.69 -30.71 -35.62
CA ALA A 668 -7.37 -31.07 -36.13
C ALA A 668 -6.44 -29.85 -36.19
N ALA A 669 -6.94 -28.68 -36.58
CA ALA A 669 -6.18 -27.42 -36.52
C ALA A 669 -5.87 -27.00 -35.08
N ALA A 670 -6.86 -27.10 -34.18
CA ALA A 670 -6.69 -26.80 -32.77
C ALA A 670 -5.59 -27.64 -32.12
N LEU A 671 -5.57 -28.95 -32.39
CA LEU A 671 -4.56 -29.86 -31.84
C LEU A 671 -3.15 -29.56 -32.35
N ARG A 672 -2.96 -29.27 -33.65
CA ARG A 672 -1.65 -28.90 -34.21
C ARG A 672 -1.08 -27.63 -33.57
N ARG A 673 -1.94 -26.62 -33.38
CA ARG A 673 -1.54 -25.34 -32.75
C ARG A 673 -1.22 -25.50 -31.27
N LEU A 674 -2.00 -26.29 -30.53
CA LEU A 674 -1.72 -26.59 -29.11
C LEU A 674 -0.46 -27.44 -28.91
N ASP A 675 -0.21 -28.40 -29.80
CA ASP A 675 1.03 -29.19 -29.74
C ASP A 675 2.26 -28.29 -29.90
N THR A 676 2.22 -27.40 -30.91
CA THR A 676 3.26 -26.39 -31.12
C THR A 676 3.40 -25.44 -29.90
N THR A 677 2.27 -25.02 -29.31
CA THR A 677 2.23 -24.19 -28.09
C THR A 677 2.94 -24.88 -26.91
N LEU A 678 2.67 -26.17 -26.71
CA LEU A 678 3.27 -26.98 -25.63
C LEU A 678 4.75 -27.28 -25.87
N GLN A 679 5.19 -27.42 -27.13
CA GLN A 679 6.60 -27.53 -27.47
C GLN A 679 7.37 -26.23 -27.14
N LEU A 680 6.75 -25.07 -27.34
CA LEU A 680 7.35 -23.76 -27.05
C LEU A 680 7.38 -23.41 -25.55
N ASN A 681 6.33 -23.78 -24.81
CA ASN A 681 6.26 -23.63 -23.37
C ASN A 681 5.59 -24.85 -22.71
N PRO A 682 6.39 -25.86 -22.31
CA PRO A 682 5.86 -27.09 -21.75
C PRO A 682 5.07 -26.89 -20.45
N LYS A 683 5.28 -25.81 -19.70
CA LYS A 683 4.67 -25.59 -18.38
C LYS A 683 3.31 -24.88 -18.43
N HIS A 684 2.80 -24.51 -19.60
CA HIS A 684 1.57 -23.71 -19.69
C HIS A 684 0.30 -24.51 -19.36
N PHE A 685 -0.22 -24.31 -18.14
CA PHE A 685 -1.32 -25.08 -17.56
C PHE A 685 -2.60 -25.07 -18.42
N LYS A 686 -3.05 -23.89 -18.89
CA LYS A 686 -4.29 -23.77 -19.67
C LYS A 686 -4.24 -24.46 -21.04
N ALA A 687 -3.06 -24.45 -21.67
CA ALA A 687 -2.86 -25.15 -22.94
C ALA A 687 -2.90 -26.67 -22.73
N ARG A 688 -2.29 -27.19 -21.65
CA ARG A 688 -2.38 -28.61 -21.27
C ARG A 688 -3.80 -29.04 -20.98
N GLU A 689 -4.56 -28.22 -20.27
CA GLU A 689 -5.95 -28.49 -19.94
C GLU A 689 -6.80 -28.60 -21.20
N LEU A 690 -6.75 -27.59 -22.08
CA LEU A 690 -7.48 -27.59 -23.34
C LEU A 690 -7.08 -28.75 -24.26
N TYR A 691 -5.78 -29.02 -24.39
CA TYR A 691 -5.26 -30.16 -25.15
C TYR A 691 -5.77 -31.50 -24.60
N SER A 692 -5.79 -31.65 -23.27
CA SER A 692 -6.31 -32.86 -22.63
C SER A 692 -7.82 -33.04 -22.81
N LEU A 693 -8.59 -31.94 -22.83
CA LEU A 693 -10.03 -31.95 -23.06
C LEU A 693 -10.36 -32.40 -24.48
N ILE A 694 -9.61 -31.88 -25.47
CA ILE A 694 -9.80 -32.22 -26.88
C ILE A 694 -9.44 -33.69 -27.15
N ILE A 695 -8.35 -34.21 -26.55
CA ILE A 695 -7.97 -35.62 -26.70
C ILE A 695 -8.99 -36.56 -26.03
N LYS A 696 -9.58 -36.15 -24.90
CA LYS A 696 -10.56 -36.97 -24.16
C LYS A 696 -11.93 -37.05 -24.83
N SER A 697 -12.28 -36.15 -25.75
CA SER A 697 -13.64 -36.04 -26.33
C SER A 697 -14.02 -37.12 -27.36
N LYS A 698 -13.18 -38.15 -27.59
CA LYS A 698 -13.44 -39.34 -28.44
C LYS A 698 -13.84 -39.10 -29.91
N SER A 699 -13.86 -37.87 -30.41
CA SER A 699 -14.24 -37.54 -31.80
C SER A 699 -13.07 -37.32 -32.77
N VAL A 700 -11.82 -37.47 -32.34
CA VAL A 700 -10.65 -37.40 -33.23
C VAL A 700 -10.18 -38.83 -33.53
N ASP A 701 -10.17 -39.17 -34.82
CA ASP A 701 -9.69 -40.46 -35.32
C ASP A 701 -8.26 -40.69 -34.81
N LYS A 702 -8.03 -41.80 -34.10
CA LYS A 702 -6.78 -42.14 -33.39
C LYS A 702 -5.52 -42.19 -34.27
N LYS A 703 -5.66 -41.99 -35.57
CA LYS A 703 -4.58 -42.04 -36.57
C LYS A 703 -4.08 -40.66 -37.03
N GLN A 704 -4.79 -39.58 -36.72
CA GLN A 704 -4.29 -38.19 -36.80
C GLN A 704 -3.73 -37.76 -35.45
#